data_AF-A0A1K1PFN5-F1
#
_entry.id   AF-A0A1K1PFN5-F1
#
_cell.length_a   1.000
_cell.length_b   1.000
_cell.length_c   1.000
_cell.angle_alpha   90.00
_cell.angle_beta   90.00
_cell.angle_gamma   90.00
#
_symmetry.space_group_name_H-M   'P 1'
#
loop_
_entity.id
_entity.type
_entity.pdbx_description
1 polymer ?
#
loop_
_entity_poly.entity_id
_entity_poly.type
_entity_poly.pdbx_seq_one_letter_code
_entity_poly.pdbx_strand_id
1 'polypeptide(L)'
;MLSKLPSRLTSFGIAAAMMCSVTSFPTVGVSAAENANIRNFSISDVTMTDAYSVNAFNKELDYLLAFDTNRLLAGFRENAGLNTNGAKRYGGWENTNIAGHSVGHYMTAIAQAYQNPSITEEQRSALYKRMTTLIDGLRQCQKSSKGKPGLIWAASHPNGTGVEVQFDNVEAGKSNIISEAWVPWYTMHKLIAGIVDIYDATGYATAKDLGSDLGDWVYNRCKTWNDQKRRTVLSIEYGGMNDCMYELYRITGKDNHAVAAHYFDDTNLHEQILKGGANVLNGKHANTTIPKFLGALKRYTVAHGKTINGEKVDATRQLQYAEAFWDMVVNHHTYITGGNSEWEHFGMDDILDKERTNCNCETCNSYNMLKLSRELFKITGDSKYMDFYENTYYNSILSSQNPETGMTTYFQPMATGYFKVYSSRFDHFWCCTGSGMENFSKLGDTIYMHGDNTLYVNMYQSSILNWADKNMKITQKSNIPNSDTTSFTIDGSGAVDFRFRIPDWKAGNMTIKVDGEKYSYKTVDGYAQVTGDFKSGDVIELTIPEAVKAYSLPDKNTVYGFKYGPVVLSAELGKQNMATGSTGMWVTIPKDKVTPSENIRISDNSTTVNTFMTDINDHLVRDGSSLKFKLTGTDHDLTFSPHYQQYQQRYGIYWNFQSSSTAVDRPARSKSTVTDTVQPGYGQYENDNLHDMQETNTQGVTDDSTYRYAKSGGSFSYRMAIDKEADYTMLTVKFRKADNGKSIRIVVGDTVLYSGTLDYKGTKDVYDVKLIVPQDVIDKNVKAINADGTDYDVLTVTFSSNDDKESAKVCDFIYMTAVKPLYERDSSIAYFVDCGDHNTYTLSGKDKLGYYNSVTEQLYGPDEVTGAEWGLIDDATDKYEGSKNSSGLYTANTWCDERNTGDGRDKTASFRYTKNQYENNIDRHLDYGFTLPNGKYSVEMCFSNPWSCSTSPSVYANYGKDDQKLIAENCATNGSTVSKGEVTVKNGKLELNFRSADKAINLNYIIIRTLEQEPLPKAEATTTATTTTTTTTTTTTTTTSQAPKADKLGDANCDGEIDMSDVVLIMQSLANPNKYALGGSDAKAITEKGLANADVDTSSAGVTAGDALRIQEYLLHKINSFE
;
A
#
# COMPACT_ATOMS: atom_id res chain seq x y z
N MET A 1 -63.88 -23.69 8.21
CA MET A 1 -64.26 -22.95 9.43
C MET A 1 -63.07 -22.05 9.76
N LEU A 2 -63.22 -20.71 9.67
CA LEU A 2 -63.54 -19.80 10.80
C LEU A 2 -62.44 -19.84 11.87
N SER A 3 -61.75 -18.76 12.26
CA SER A 3 -61.83 -17.30 12.04
C SER A 3 -60.39 -16.71 12.02
N LYS A 4 -59.98 -15.59 11.37
CA LYS A 4 -60.47 -14.21 11.20
C LYS A 4 -60.44 -13.30 12.46
N LEU A 5 -59.39 -12.45 12.53
CA LEU A 5 -59.38 -10.99 12.86
C LEU A 5 -59.75 -10.54 14.31
N PRO A 6 -59.58 -9.26 14.74
CA PRO A 6 -58.80 -8.11 14.18
C PRO A 6 -58.01 -7.21 15.19
N SER A 7 -57.34 -6.16 14.67
CA SER A 7 -57.23 -4.77 15.21
C SER A 7 -56.31 -4.46 16.44
N ARG A 8 -55.73 -3.24 16.64
CA ARG A 8 -55.57 -2.00 15.82
C ARG A 8 -54.53 -1.02 16.45
N LEU A 9 -53.84 -0.23 15.58
CA LEU A 9 -53.45 1.21 15.71
C LEU A 9 -52.45 1.76 16.77
N THR A 10 -51.40 2.44 16.25
CA THR A 10 -50.78 3.76 16.66
C THR A 10 -50.15 3.95 18.07
N SER A 11 -49.04 4.70 18.26
CA SER A 11 -48.06 5.36 17.36
C SER A 11 -46.89 6.02 18.14
N PHE A 12 -45.73 6.19 17.48
CA PHE A 12 -44.60 7.11 17.78
C PHE A 12 -43.82 7.03 19.12
N GLY A 13 -42.48 7.00 19.03
CA GLY A 13 -41.55 7.24 20.16
C GLY A 13 -40.12 6.73 19.90
N ILE A 14 -39.10 7.58 20.10
CA ILE A 14 -37.68 7.38 19.69
C ILE A 14 -36.83 7.63 20.97
N ALA A 15 -35.72 6.95 21.29
CA ALA A 15 -34.59 6.48 20.47
C ALA A 15 -33.81 5.26 21.05
N ALA A 16 -32.63 4.99 20.46
CA ALA A 16 -31.37 4.54 21.09
C ALA A 16 -31.06 3.04 21.32
N ALA A 17 -30.29 2.51 20.36
CA ALA A 17 -28.99 1.84 20.55
C ALA A 17 -28.87 0.39 21.11
N MET A 18 -27.76 -0.25 20.68
CA MET A 18 -27.17 -1.51 21.16
C MET A 18 -27.97 -2.82 20.98
N MET A 19 -27.73 -3.52 19.86
CA MET A 19 -26.69 -4.56 19.77
C MET A 19 -26.78 -5.23 18.39
N CYS A 20 -25.74 -5.08 17.56
CA CYS A 20 -25.53 -6.04 16.47
C CYS A 20 -25.12 -7.36 17.13
N SER A 21 -26.08 -8.28 17.23
CA SER A 21 -25.82 -9.66 17.62
C SER A 21 -24.72 -10.21 16.72
N VAL A 22 -23.67 -10.75 17.32
CA VAL A 22 -22.67 -11.56 16.62
C VAL A 22 -23.41 -12.72 15.96
N THR A 23 -23.69 -12.59 14.66
CA THR A 23 -24.10 -13.73 13.84
C THR A 23 -22.92 -14.66 13.82
N SER A 24 -23.00 -15.74 14.59
CA SER A 24 -22.07 -16.85 14.55
C SER A 24 -21.74 -17.16 13.10
N PHE A 25 -20.47 -17.02 12.72
CA PHE A 25 -19.99 -17.54 11.45
C PHE A 25 -20.56 -18.96 11.31
N PRO A 26 -21.21 -19.31 10.19
CA PRO A 26 -21.40 -20.72 9.91
C PRO A 26 -19.99 -21.30 9.88
N THR A 27 -19.68 -22.20 10.82
CA THR A 27 -18.45 -22.98 10.72
C THR A 27 -18.50 -23.62 9.35
N VAL A 28 -17.59 -23.22 8.46
CA VAL A 28 -17.40 -23.86 7.16
C VAL A 28 -16.91 -25.26 7.49
N GLY A 29 -17.87 -26.15 7.73
CA GLY A 29 -17.62 -27.57 7.64
C GLY A 29 -17.05 -27.78 6.25
N VAL A 30 -15.99 -28.58 6.18
CA VAL A 30 -15.46 -29.08 4.91
C VAL A 30 -16.56 -29.94 4.29
N SER A 31 -17.47 -29.28 3.58
CA SER A 31 -18.39 -29.87 2.63
C SER A 31 -17.49 -30.51 1.59
N ALA A 32 -17.31 -31.83 1.70
CA ALA A 32 -16.45 -32.56 0.79
C ALA A 32 -16.94 -32.33 -0.64
N ALA A 33 -16.22 -31.51 -1.40
CA ALA A 33 -16.36 -31.46 -2.84
C ALA A 33 -16.04 -32.88 -3.34
N GLU A 34 -17.04 -33.58 -3.87
CA GLU A 34 -16.80 -34.82 -4.61
C GLU A 34 -15.87 -34.48 -5.76
N ASN A 35 -14.61 -34.94 -5.68
CA ASN A 35 -13.50 -34.68 -6.61
C ASN A 35 -13.94 -34.11 -7.97
N ALA A 36 -14.05 -32.78 -8.05
CA ALA A 36 -14.40 -32.10 -9.27
C ALA A 36 -13.21 -32.24 -10.23
N ASN A 37 -13.23 -33.26 -11.09
CA ASN A 37 -12.15 -33.57 -12.02
C ASN A 37 -12.22 -32.62 -13.23
N ILE A 38 -12.16 -31.31 -12.95
CA ILE A 38 -12.28 -30.22 -13.90
C ILE A 38 -10.93 -30.02 -14.60
N ARG A 39 -10.98 -30.08 -15.92
CA ARG A 39 -9.80 -30.04 -16.79
C ARG A 39 -9.89 -28.88 -17.76
N ASN A 40 -8.73 -28.37 -18.13
CA ASN A 40 -8.59 -27.35 -19.15
C ASN A 40 -8.81 -27.97 -20.52
N PHE A 41 -9.45 -27.23 -21.43
CA PHE A 41 -9.21 -27.42 -22.85
C PHE A 41 -7.80 -26.93 -23.22
N SER A 42 -7.28 -27.44 -24.34
CA SER A 42 -6.05 -26.89 -24.94
C SER A 42 -6.35 -25.52 -25.57
N ILE A 43 -5.32 -24.68 -25.69
CA ILE A 43 -5.41 -23.42 -26.45
C ILE A 43 -5.84 -23.70 -27.90
N SER A 44 -5.47 -24.85 -28.46
CA SER A 44 -5.88 -25.30 -29.81
C SER A 44 -7.38 -25.50 -29.98
N ASP A 45 -8.11 -25.73 -28.89
CA ASP A 45 -9.50 -26.18 -28.96
C ASP A 45 -10.47 -24.99 -29.02
N VAL A 46 -10.01 -23.79 -28.60
CA VAL A 46 -10.83 -22.58 -28.46
C VAL A 46 -10.40 -21.50 -29.46
N THR A 47 -11.22 -21.28 -30.49
CA THR A 47 -11.06 -20.17 -31.43
C THR A 47 -11.77 -18.93 -30.91
N MET A 48 -11.03 -17.86 -30.58
CA MET A 48 -11.62 -16.56 -30.25
C MET A 48 -12.29 -15.94 -31.48
N THR A 49 -13.51 -15.41 -31.32
CA THR A 49 -14.23 -14.68 -32.38
C THR A 49 -14.71 -13.29 -31.94
N ASP A 50 -14.58 -12.94 -30.67
CA ASP A 50 -14.72 -11.57 -30.18
C ASP A 50 -13.69 -10.62 -30.84
N ALA A 51 -14.19 -9.56 -31.48
CA ALA A 51 -13.37 -8.68 -32.32
C ALA A 51 -12.28 -7.94 -31.54
N TYR A 52 -12.54 -7.55 -30.29
CA TYR A 52 -11.55 -6.84 -29.47
C TYR A 52 -10.38 -7.77 -29.12
N SER A 53 -10.69 -8.99 -28.66
CA SER A 53 -9.67 -9.97 -28.23
C SER A 53 -8.94 -10.61 -29.41
N VAL A 54 -9.59 -10.77 -30.57
CA VAL A 54 -8.92 -11.14 -31.83
C VAL A 54 -7.91 -10.06 -32.25
N ASN A 55 -8.28 -8.77 -32.18
CA ASN A 55 -7.32 -7.70 -32.42
C ASN A 55 -6.16 -7.73 -31.42
N ALA A 56 -6.44 -7.88 -30.12
CA ALA A 56 -5.43 -7.91 -29.07
C ALA A 56 -4.41 -9.05 -29.26
N PHE A 57 -4.88 -10.27 -29.57
CA PHE A 57 -4.03 -11.41 -29.94
C PHE A 57 -3.21 -11.14 -31.20
N ASN A 58 -3.80 -10.56 -32.25
CA ASN A 58 -3.08 -10.27 -33.49
C ASN A 58 -1.95 -9.26 -33.28
N LYS A 59 -2.18 -8.23 -32.45
CA LYS A 59 -1.15 -7.24 -32.08
C LYS A 59 0.01 -7.86 -31.31
N GLU A 60 -0.29 -8.82 -30.44
CA GLU A 60 0.72 -9.59 -29.70
C GLU A 60 1.49 -10.52 -30.65
N LEU A 61 0.82 -11.26 -31.53
CA LEU A 61 1.46 -12.13 -32.51
C LEU A 61 2.42 -11.36 -33.45
N ASP A 62 2.00 -10.18 -33.92
CA ASP A 62 2.83 -9.25 -34.70
C ASP A 62 4.05 -8.72 -33.93
N TYR A 63 3.98 -8.69 -32.60
CA TYR A 63 5.08 -8.32 -31.71
C TYR A 63 6.03 -9.51 -31.50
N LEU A 64 5.48 -10.67 -31.12
CA LEU A 64 6.24 -11.91 -30.92
C LEU A 64 7.03 -12.35 -32.16
N LEU A 65 6.45 -12.20 -33.35
CA LEU A 65 7.13 -12.50 -34.62
C LEU A 65 8.22 -11.48 -34.99
N ALA A 66 8.18 -10.25 -34.45
CA ALA A 66 9.16 -9.20 -34.75
C ALA A 66 10.49 -9.32 -33.97
N PHE A 67 10.60 -10.25 -33.02
CA PHE A 67 11.82 -10.51 -32.27
C PHE A 67 12.93 -11.18 -33.10
N ASP A 68 14.17 -10.74 -32.89
CA ASP A 68 15.38 -11.37 -33.42
C ASP A 68 15.95 -12.38 -32.41
N THR A 69 15.83 -13.66 -32.77
CA THR A 69 16.34 -14.79 -31.99
C THR A 69 17.85 -14.71 -31.69
N ASN A 70 18.67 -14.10 -32.55
CA ASN A 70 20.09 -13.95 -32.26
C ASN A 70 20.35 -12.90 -31.16
N ARG A 71 19.52 -11.86 -31.07
CA ARG A 71 19.60 -10.86 -29.99
C ARG A 71 19.14 -11.44 -28.66
N LEU A 72 18.07 -12.24 -28.65
CA LEU A 72 17.63 -13.00 -27.47
C LEU A 72 18.71 -13.98 -26.97
N LEU A 73 19.48 -14.59 -27.89
CA LEU A 73 20.58 -15.49 -27.55
C LEU A 73 21.91 -14.78 -27.23
N ALA A 74 22.02 -13.45 -27.43
CA ALA A 74 23.31 -12.76 -27.37
C ALA A 74 23.98 -12.89 -25.98
N GLY A 75 23.24 -12.57 -24.91
CA GLY A 75 23.79 -12.65 -23.55
C GLY A 75 24.18 -14.06 -23.11
N PHE A 76 23.39 -15.07 -23.48
CA PHE A 76 23.71 -16.48 -23.22
C PHE A 76 24.98 -16.92 -23.93
N ARG A 77 25.17 -16.49 -25.19
CA ARG A 77 26.36 -16.80 -26.00
C ARG A 77 27.60 -16.12 -25.43
N GLU A 78 27.51 -14.84 -25.08
CA GLU A 78 28.61 -14.09 -24.43
C GLU A 78 29.09 -14.80 -23.15
N ASN A 79 28.17 -15.14 -22.24
CA ASN A 79 28.49 -15.80 -20.97
C ASN A 79 29.04 -17.23 -21.15
N ALA A 80 28.63 -17.93 -22.22
CA ALA A 80 29.20 -19.23 -22.60
C ALA A 80 30.55 -19.14 -23.35
N GLY A 81 31.00 -17.94 -23.73
CA GLY A 81 32.19 -17.73 -24.56
C GLY A 81 31.99 -18.17 -26.02
N LEU A 82 30.77 -18.07 -26.54
CA LEU A 82 30.37 -18.37 -27.91
C LEU A 82 30.18 -17.07 -28.72
N ASN A 83 30.28 -17.18 -30.05
CA ASN A 83 30.06 -16.05 -30.96
C ASN A 83 28.58 -15.64 -30.95
N THR A 84 28.28 -14.34 -30.77
CA THR A 84 26.91 -13.78 -30.83
C THR A 84 26.32 -13.71 -32.24
N ASN A 85 27.11 -14.07 -33.27
CA ASN A 85 26.83 -13.85 -34.70
C ASN A 85 26.68 -12.36 -35.06
N GLY A 86 27.37 -11.47 -34.33
CA GLY A 86 27.30 -10.02 -34.52
C GLY A 86 26.03 -9.37 -33.92
N ALA A 87 25.14 -10.16 -33.32
CA ALA A 87 23.98 -9.63 -32.62
C ALA A 87 24.39 -8.90 -31.34
N LYS A 88 23.63 -7.83 -31.04
CA LYS A 88 23.70 -7.09 -29.76
C LYS A 88 22.48 -7.45 -28.91
N ARG A 89 22.65 -7.44 -27.58
CA ARG A 89 21.56 -7.56 -26.60
C ARG A 89 20.41 -6.59 -26.90
N TYR A 90 19.23 -6.90 -26.36
CA TYR A 90 18.10 -5.97 -26.34
C TYR A 90 18.34 -4.82 -25.36
N GLY A 91 17.55 -3.74 -25.47
CA GLY A 91 17.65 -2.58 -24.57
C GLY A 91 17.05 -2.83 -23.19
N GLY A 92 16.94 -1.78 -22.38
CA GLY A 92 16.31 -1.84 -21.06
C GLY A 92 16.90 -2.92 -20.15
N TRP A 93 16.02 -3.62 -19.42
CA TRP A 93 16.38 -4.62 -18.41
C TRP A 93 17.13 -5.83 -18.99
N GLU A 94 16.89 -6.19 -20.27
CA GLU A 94 17.63 -7.26 -20.97
C GLU A 94 19.11 -6.92 -21.27
N ASN A 95 19.57 -5.72 -20.90
CA ASN A 95 20.98 -5.34 -20.88
C ASN A 95 21.57 -5.18 -19.46
N THR A 96 20.90 -5.72 -18.43
CA THR A 96 21.26 -5.54 -17.02
C THR A 96 21.43 -6.88 -16.26
N ASN A 97 21.46 -6.83 -14.93
CA ASN A 97 21.62 -8.00 -14.06
C ASN A 97 20.39 -8.95 -14.03
N ILE A 98 19.22 -8.57 -14.55
CA ILE A 98 18.04 -9.46 -14.66
C ILE A 98 17.92 -10.17 -16.02
N ALA A 99 18.77 -9.84 -17.00
CA ALA A 99 18.62 -10.28 -18.40
C ALA A 99 18.52 -11.80 -18.58
N GLY A 100 17.67 -12.21 -19.53
CA GLY A 100 17.18 -13.57 -19.70
C GLY A 100 15.74 -13.75 -19.19
N HIS A 101 15.26 -12.90 -18.28
CA HIS A 101 13.89 -13.05 -17.73
C HIS A 101 12.82 -12.86 -18.80
N SER A 102 12.98 -11.88 -19.69
CA SER A 102 12.05 -11.62 -20.80
C SER A 102 12.19 -12.67 -21.89
N VAL A 103 13.37 -13.30 -22.04
CA VAL A 103 13.55 -14.46 -22.92
C VAL A 103 12.75 -15.66 -22.41
N GLY A 104 12.69 -15.87 -21.09
CA GLY A 104 11.82 -16.86 -20.46
C GLY A 104 10.33 -16.64 -20.77
N HIS A 105 9.83 -15.44 -20.47
CA HIS A 105 8.45 -15.04 -20.81
C HIS A 105 8.14 -15.16 -22.32
N TYR A 106 9.09 -14.75 -23.18
CA TYR A 106 8.95 -14.86 -24.63
C TYR A 106 8.78 -16.30 -25.08
N MET A 107 9.54 -17.25 -24.50
CA MET A 107 9.40 -18.68 -24.80
C MET A 107 8.01 -19.21 -24.43
N THR A 108 7.46 -18.82 -23.27
CA THR A 108 6.07 -19.14 -22.89
C THR A 108 5.04 -18.54 -23.85
N ALA A 109 5.18 -17.27 -24.20
CA ALA A 109 4.24 -16.56 -25.08
C ALA A 109 4.22 -17.12 -26.51
N ILE A 110 5.38 -17.47 -27.10
CA ILE A 110 5.44 -18.11 -28.42
C ILE A 110 4.93 -19.56 -28.39
N ALA A 111 5.08 -20.27 -27.28
CA ALA A 111 4.52 -21.61 -27.10
C ALA A 111 2.98 -21.58 -27.02
N GLN A 112 2.41 -20.56 -26.36
CA GLN A 112 0.96 -20.32 -26.33
C GLN A 112 0.44 -19.88 -27.70
N ALA A 113 1.11 -18.91 -28.35
CA ALA A 113 0.74 -18.45 -29.69
C ALA A 113 0.84 -19.58 -30.74
N TYR A 114 1.83 -20.48 -30.64
CA TYR A 114 1.99 -21.64 -31.53
C TYR A 114 0.82 -22.63 -31.45
N GLN A 115 0.13 -22.71 -30.30
CA GLN A 115 -1.05 -23.57 -30.13
C GLN A 115 -2.34 -22.92 -30.63
N ASN A 116 -2.37 -21.60 -30.84
CA ASN A 116 -3.58 -20.87 -31.20
C ASN A 116 -4.18 -21.39 -32.54
N PRO A 117 -5.49 -21.66 -32.63
CA PRO A 117 -6.11 -22.20 -33.85
C PRO A 117 -6.28 -21.16 -34.97
N SER A 118 -6.22 -19.86 -34.66
CA SER A 118 -6.45 -18.77 -35.62
C SER A 118 -5.23 -18.37 -36.46
N ILE A 119 -4.03 -18.85 -36.13
CA ILE A 119 -2.80 -18.49 -36.86
C ILE A 119 -2.61 -19.33 -38.14
N THR A 120 -2.01 -18.72 -39.17
CA THR A 120 -1.69 -19.40 -40.41
C THR A 120 -0.56 -20.42 -40.23
N GLU A 121 -0.41 -21.35 -41.18
CA GLU A 121 0.66 -22.34 -41.12
C GLU A 121 2.05 -21.70 -41.26
N GLU A 122 2.17 -20.61 -42.03
CA GLU A 122 3.41 -19.83 -42.12
C GLU A 122 3.78 -19.20 -40.78
N GLN A 123 2.80 -18.64 -40.05
CA GLN A 123 3.00 -18.10 -38.71
C GLN A 123 3.37 -19.21 -37.71
N ARG A 124 2.68 -20.35 -37.75
CA ARG A 124 2.93 -21.52 -36.90
C ARG A 124 4.33 -22.09 -37.11
N SER A 125 4.71 -22.30 -38.37
CA SER A 125 6.07 -22.68 -38.78
C SER A 125 7.13 -21.64 -38.38
N ALA A 126 6.81 -20.35 -38.46
CA ALA A 126 7.71 -19.26 -38.06
C ALA A 126 7.93 -19.18 -36.54
N LEU A 127 6.91 -19.49 -35.72
CA LEU A 127 7.03 -19.63 -34.27
C LEU A 127 7.80 -20.90 -33.90
N TYR A 128 7.49 -22.05 -34.51
CA TYR A 128 8.21 -23.31 -34.28
C TYR A 128 9.70 -23.19 -34.57
N LYS A 129 10.07 -22.52 -35.67
CA LYS A 129 11.47 -22.23 -36.01
C LYS A 129 12.16 -21.36 -34.95
N ARG A 130 11.46 -20.37 -34.37
CA ARG A 130 12.02 -19.51 -33.30
C ARG A 130 12.20 -20.31 -32.00
N MET A 131 11.21 -21.10 -31.59
CA MET A 131 11.29 -21.98 -30.42
C MET A 131 12.48 -22.94 -30.51
N THR A 132 12.55 -23.72 -31.60
CA THR A 132 13.66 -24.68 -31.81
C THR A 132 15.02 -23.99 -31.89
N THR A 133 15.13 -22.86 -32.61
CA THR A 133 16.39 -22.09 -32.67
C THR A 133 16.82 -21.54 -31.30
N LEU A 134 15.88 -21.08 -30.47
CA LEU A 134 16.16 -20.66 -29.08
C LEU A 134 16.68 -21.84 -28.25
N ILE A 135 15.93 -22.94 -28.21
CA ILE A 135 16.28 -24.13 -27.42
C ILE A 135 17.64 -24.70 -27.85
N ASP A 136 17.90 -24.83 -29.14
CA ASP A 136 19.19 -25.31 -29.66
C ASP A 136 20.34 -24.35 -29.34
N GLY A 137 20.09 -23.04 -29.42
CA GLY A 137 21.04 -22.00 -29.02
C GLY A 137 21.37 -22.06 -27.53
N LEU A 138 20.35 -22.17 -26.67
CA LEU A 138 20.51 -22.33 -25.23
C LEU A 138 21.22 -23.65 -24.89
N ARG A 139 20.91 -24.75 -25.57
CA ARG A 139 21.58 -26.05 -25.38
C ARG A 139 23.06 -26.01 -25.79
N GLN A 140 23.43 -25.24 -26.81
CA GLN A 140 24.83 -24.97 -27.15
C GLN A 140 25.53 -24.14 -26.07
N CYS A 141 24.86 -23.13 -25.52
CA CYS A 141 25.39 -22.32 -24.41
C CYS A 141 25.59 -23.18 -23.15
N GLN A 142 24.61 -24.02 -22.80
CA GLN A 142 24.67 -24.94 -21.65
C GLN A 142 25.85 -25.91 -21.74
N LYS A 143 26.07 -26.50 -22.92
CA LYS A 143 27.21 -27.41 -23.19
C LYS A 143 28.57 -26.70 -23.17
N SER A 144 28.59 -25.39 -23.40
CA SER A 144 29.81 -24.55 -23.44
C SER A 144 29.99 -23.69 -22.19
N SER A 145 29.12 -23.87 -21.19
CA SER A 145 28.95 -23.00 -20.02
C SER A 145 30.26 -22.83 -19.25
N LYS A 146 30.48 -21.63 -18.73
CA LYS A 146 31.64 -21.29 -17.89
C LYS A 146 31.35 -21.45 -16.39
N GLY A 147 30.15 -21.90 -16.03
CA GLY A 147 29.75 -22.23 -14.66
C GLY A 147 29.72 -23.73 -14.43
N LYS A 148 29.07 -24.16 -13.35
CA LYS A 148 28.81 -25.58 -13.10
C LYS A 148 27.95 -26.21 -14.22
N PRO A 149 28.10 -27.53 -14.47
CA PRO A 149 27.32 -28.23 -15.48
C PRO A 149 25.80 -28.01 -15.33
N GLY A 150 25.11 -27.81 -16.46
CA GLY A 150 23.66 -27.59 -16.51
C GLY A 150 23.23 -26.12 -16.53
N LEU A 151 24.08 -25.16 -16.14
CA LEU A 151 23.72 -23.74 -16.13
C LEU A 151 23.58 -23.13 -17.54
N ILE A 152 22.48 -22.41 -17.77
CA ILE A 152 22.36 -21.34 -18.78
C ILE A 152 22.17 -19.99 -18.07
N TRP A 153 22.81 -18.93 -18.57
CA TRP A 153 22.72 -17.61 -17.95
C TRP A 153 22.98 -16.48 -18.96
N ALA A 154 22.15 -15.43 -18.97
CA ALA A 154 22.31 -14.29 -19.88
C ALA A 154 22.75 -12.99 -19.20
N ALA A 155 22.32 -12.73 -17.96
CA ALA A 155 22.70 -11.52 -17.25
C ALA A 155 24.22 -11.37 -17.10
N SER A 156 24.67 -10.12 -17.14
CA SER A 156 26.08 -9.76 -16.93
C SER A 156 26.53 -10.17 -15.52
N HIS A 157 27.86 -10.25 -15.33
CA HIS A 157 28.47 -10.62 -14.06
C HIS A 157 28.96 -9.37 -13.33
N PRO A 158 28.34 -8.97 -12.22
CA PRO A 158 28.83 -7.85 -11.42
C PRO A 158 30.29 -8.06 -11.01
N ASN A 159 31.11 -7.03 -11.22
CA ASN A 159 32.53 -7.00 -10.87
C ASN A 159 33.40 -8.14 -11.47
N GLY A 160 32.94 -8.81 -12.55
CA GLY A 160 33.77 -9.75 -13.32
C GLY A 160 34.08 -11.10 -12.66
N THR A 161 33.31 -11.51 -11.65
CA THR A 161 33.65 -12.61 -10.73
C THR A 161 33.11 -14.01 -11.10
N GLY A 162 32.48 -14.16 -12.27
CA GLY A 162 32.05 -15.45 -12.84
C GLY A 162 30.55 -15.58 -13.07
N VAL A 163 30.12 -16.60 -13.83
CA VAL A 163 28.74 -16.71 -14.33
C VAL A 163 27.68 -17.03 -13.25
N GLU A 164 28.10 -17.53 -12.08
CA GLU A 164 27.20 -17.85 -10.97
C GLU A 164 27.13 -16.76 -9.89
N VAL A 165 27.90 -15.66 -10.01
CA VAL A 165 28.13 -14.72 -8.89
C VAL A 165 26.84 -14.14 -8.30
N GLN A 166 25.83 -13.84 -9.11
CA GLN A 166 24.58 -13.31 -8.58
C GLN A 166 23.88 -14.30 -7.64
N PHE A 167 23.93 -15.59 -7.93
CA PHE A 167 23.42 -16.63 -7.03
C PHE A 167 24.30 -16.78 -5.78
N ASP A 168 25.62 -16.64 -5.93
CA ASP A 168 26.57 -16.69 -4.79
C ASP A 168 26.36 -15.49 -3.84
N ASN A 169 26.05 -14.31 -4.39
CA ASN A 169 25.74 -13.09 -3.65
C ASN A 169 24.40 -13.21 -2.90
N VAL A 170 23.31 -13.61 -3.57
CA VAL A 170 22.01 -13.82 -2.91
C VAL A 170 22.12 -14.84 -1.77
N GLU A 171 22.87 -15.93 -1.97
CA GLU A 171 23.15 -16.92 -0.92
C GLU A 171 24.03 -16.41 0.24
N ALA A 172 24.70 -15.28 0.07
CA ALA A 172 25.47 -14.58 1.08
C ALA A 172 24.71 -13.39 1.72
N GLY A 173 23.44 -13.17 1.35
CA GLY A 173 22.63 -12.04 1.83
C GLY A 173 22.98 -10.69 1.20
N LYS A 174 23.55 -10.73 -0.01
CA LYS A 174 23.92 -9.58 -0.85
C LYS A 174 22.87 -9.38 -1.94
N SER A 175 22.41 -8.14 -2.10
CA SER A 175 21.24 -7.81 -2.94
C SER A 175 21.26 -6.39 -3.50
N ASN A 176 22.43 -5.71 -3.54
CA ASN A 176 22.53 -4.48 -4.31
C ASN A 176 22.35 -4.81 -5.81
N ILE A 177 21.28 -4.30 -6.42
CA ILE A 177 20.80 -4.75 -7.73
C ILE A 177 21.77 -4.45 -8.88
N ILE A 178 22.66 -3.45 -8.72
CA ILE A 178 23.64 -3.04 -9.74
C ILE A 178 24.98 -3.75 -9.54
N SER A 179 25.48 -3.80 -8.31
CA SER A 179 26.85 -4.24 -8.00
C SER A 179 26.97 -5.66 -7.45
N GLU A 180 25.87 -6.31 -7.08
CA GLU A 180 25.87 -7.65 -6.46
C GLU A 180 24.94 -8.65 -7.15
N ALA A 181 23.62 -8.42 -7.09
CA ALA A 181 22.61 -9.30 -7.66
C ALA A 181 21.26 -8.59 -7.71
N TRP A 182 20.52 -8.71 -8.82
CA TRP A 182 19.14 -8.23 -8.89
C TRP A 182 18.18 -9.31 -8.35
N VAL A 183 17.59 -10.14 -9.21
CA VAL A 183 16.68 -11.24 -8.80
C VAL A 183 16.98 -12.54 -9.56
N PRO A 184 18.16 -13.16 -9.36
CA PRO A 184 18.64 -14.23 -10.24
C PRO A 184 17.77 -15.50 -10.22
N TRP A 185 17.11 -15.80 -9.10
CA TRP A 185 16.16 -16.90 -9.00
C TRP A 185 14.84 -16.62 -9.72
N TYR A 186 14.35 -15.37 -9.74
CA TYR A 186 13.20 -14.98 -10.58
C TYR A 186 13.49 -15.19 -12.07
N THR A 187 14.68 -14.81 -12.54
CA THR A 187 15.12 -15.01 -13.94
C THR A 187 15.25 -16.50 -14.26
N MET A 188 15.82 -17.29 -13.35
CA MET A 188 15.90 -18.75 -13.50
C MET A 188 14.51 -19.39 -13.61
N HIS A 189 13.54 -18.92 -12.81
CA HIS A 189 12.15 -19.37 -12.89
C HIS A 189 11.56 -19.14 -14.29
N LYS A 190 11.71 -17.94 -14.89
CA LYS A 190 11.16 -17.67 -16.24
C LYS A 190 11.79 -18.55 -17.31
N LEU A 191 13.09 -18.79 -17.22
CA LEU A 191 13.79 -19.65 -18.16
C LEU A 191 13.28 -21.09 -18.09
N ILE A 192 13.13 -21.65 -16.89
CA ILE A 192 12.62 -23.01 -16.70
C ILE A 192 11.16 -23.11 -17.16
N ALA A 193 10.30 -22.16 -16.80
CA ALA A 193 8.90 -22.11 -17.23
C ALA A 193 8.79 -22.12 -18.77
N GLY A 194 9.44 -21.18 -19.46
CA GLY A 194 9.40 -21.11 -20.92
C GLY A 194 9.99 -22.34 -21.64
N ILE A 195 10.99 -23.00 -21.04
CA ILE A 195 11.52 -24.27 -21.58
C ILE A 195 10.48 -25.41 -21.44
N VAL A 196 9.77 -25.49 -20.30
CA VAL A 196 8.70 -26.46 -20.08
C VAL A 196 7.52 -26.20 -21.03
N ASP A 197 7.08 -24.94 -21.15
CA ASP A 197 5.97 -24.55 -22.03
C ASP A 197 6.26 -24.87 -23.51
N ILE A 198 7.49 -24.63 -23.99
CA ILE A 198 7.91 -25.05 -25.34
C ILE A 198 7.84 -26.58 -25.48
N TYR A 199 8.28 -27.34 -24.47
CA TYR A 199 8.20 -28.80 -24.52
C TYR A 199 6.75 -29.30 -24.56
N ASP A 200 5.86 -28.79 -23.69
CA ASP A 200 4.45 -29.20 -23.69
C ASP A 200 3.73 -28.81 -25.00
N ALA A 201 4.04 -27.63 -25.56
CA ALA A 201 3.44 -27.16 -26.82
C ALA A 201 3.93 -27.89 -28.09
N THR A 202 5.11 -28.51 -28.06
CA THR A 202 5.77 -29.03 -29.29
C THR A 202 6.27 -30.48 -29.22
N GLY A 203 6.40 -31.05 -28.02
CA GLY A 203 7.09 -32.31 -27.79
C GLY A 203 8.61 -32.28 -28.08
N TYR A 204 9.22 -31.10 -28.28
CA TYR A 204 10.60 -31.00 -28.75
C TYR A 204 11.60 -31.48 -27.68
N ALA A 205 12.12 -32.70 -27.85
CA ALA A 205 12.91 -33.41 -26.85
C ALA A 205 14.12 -32.61 -26.32
N THR A 206 14.81 -31.83 -27.16
CA THR A 206 15.94 -30.99 -26.74
C THR A 206 15.56 -29.97 -25.66
N ALA A 207 14.30 -29.51 -25.63
CA ALA A 207 13.80 -28.59 -24.60
C ALA A 207 13.72 -29.29 -23.24
N LYS A 208 13.16 -30.52 -23.20
CA LYS A 208 13.12 -31.34 -21.98
C LYS A 208 14.52 -31.73 -21.49
N ASP A 209 15.46 -32.02 -22.39
CA ASP A 209 16.86 -32.30 -22.02
C ASP A 209 17.55 -31.05 -21.45
N LEU A 210 17.40 -29.89 -22.11
CA LEU A 210 17.91 -28.59 -21.67
C LEU A 210 17.38 -28.24 -20.27
N GLY A 211 16.06 -28.32 -20.09
CA GLY A 211 15.38 -28.05 -18.83
C GLY A 211 15.77 -29.05 -17.74
N SER A 212 15.91 -30.34 -18.07
CA SER A 212 16.33 -31.34 -17.09
C SER A 212 17.75 -31.12 -16.58
N ASP A 213 18.70 -30.81 -17.46
CA ASP A 213 20.09 -30.57 -17.04
C ASP A 213 20.19 -29.27 -16.21
N LEU A 214 19.32 -28.29 -16.49
CA LEU A 214 19.18 -27.07 -15.69
C LEU A 214 18.54 -27.34 -14.32
N GLY A 215 17.52 -28.21 -14.25
CA GLY A 215 16.91 -28.65 -13.00
C GLY A 215 17.86 -29.43 -12.09
N ASP A 216 18.71 -30.29 -12.68
CA ASP A 216 19.79 -30.95 -11.94
C ASP A 216 20.85 -29.93 -11.46
N TRP A 217 21.13 -28.84 -12.18
CA TRP A 217 21.98 -27.75 -11.67
C TRP A 217 21.34 -27.06 -10.45
N VAL A 218 20.04 -26.70 -10.52
CA VAL A 218 19.29 -26.11 -9.39
C VAL A 218 19.33 -27.04 -8.18
N TYR A 219 18.98 -28.32 -8.35
CA TYR A 219 19.04 -29.32 -7.28
C TYR A 219 20.42 -29.42 -6.63
N ASN A 220 21.48 -29.53 -7.45
CA ASN A 220 22.85 -29.65 -6.94
C ASN A 220 23.34 -28.41 -6.17
N ARG A 221 22.74 -27.25 -6.43
CA ARG A 221 22.99 -26.01 -5.71
C ARG A 221 22.17 -25.93 -4.42
N CYS A 222 20.84 -26.05 -4.51
CA CYS A 222 19.93 -25.92 -3.37
C CYS A 222 20.16 -26.97 -2.26
N LYS A 223 20.58 -28.19 -2.62
CA LYS A 223 20.88 -29.25 -1.62
C LYS A 223 22.06 -28.93 -0.69
N THR A 224 22.83 -27.88 -0.97
CA THR A 224 23.93 -27.41 -0.11
C THR A 224 23.50 -26.35 0.89
N TRP A 225 22.26 -25.88 0.84
CA TRP A 225 21.73 -24.86 1.73
C TRP A 225 21.39 -25.44 3.09
N ASN A 226 21.89 -24.80 4.15
CA ASN A 226 21.35 -24.95 5.50
C ASN A 226 20.13 -24.01 5.68
N ASP A 227 19.40 -24.16 6.79
CA ASP A 227 18.17 -23.39 7.02
C ASP A 227 18.38 -21.87 7.02
N GLN A 228 19.54 -21.39 7.48
CA GLN A 228 19.84 -19.96 7.48
C GLN A 228 20.04 -19.43 6.07
N LYS A 229 20.90 -20.08 5.26
CA LYS A 229 21.10 -19.72 3.85
C LYS A 229 19.78 -19.83 3.08
N ARG A 230 18.99 -20.88 3.32
CA ARG A 230 17.67 -21.06 2.71
C ARG A 230 16.77 -19.86 3.02
N ARG A 231 16.61 -19.46 4.29
CA ARG A 231 15.83 -18.25 4.66
C ARG A 231 16.33 -17.00 3.94
N THR A 232 17.64 -16.77 3.92
CA THR A 232 18.26 -15.63 3.21
C THR A 232 17.98 -15.61 1.70
N VAL A 233 17.89 -16.78 1.05
CA VAL A 233 17.48 -16.86 -0.35
C VAL A 233 15.98 -16.58 -0.51
N LEU A 234 15.11 -17.08 0.38
CA LEU A 234 13.66 -16.91 0.28
C LEU A 234 13.14 -15.52 0.67
N SER A 235 13.94 -14.73 1.38
CA SER A 235 13.69 -13.29 1.65
C SER A 235 13.98 -12.37 0.46
N ILE A 236 14.64 -12.87 -0.58
CA ILE A 236 14.90 -12.17 -1.85
C ILE A 236 14.00 -12.79 -2.93
N GLU A 237 13.58 -12.02 -3.93
CA GLU A 237 12.64 -12.53 -4.94
C GLU A 237 13.22 -13.72 -5.73
N TYR A 238 12.46 -14.83 -5.72
CA TYR A 238 12.68 -16.00 -6.54
C TYR A 238 11.51 -16.31 -7.50
N GLY A 239 10.47 -15.47 -7.52
CA GLY A 239 9.21 -15.75 -8.21
C GLY A 239 8.64 -17.13 -7.83
N GLY A 240 8.12 -17.87 -8.80
CA GLY A 240 7.66 -19.25 -8.65
C GLY A 240 8.74 -20.30 -8.96
N MET A 241 9.93 -20.23 -8.34
CA MET A 241 10.92 -21.31 -8.49
C MET A 241 10.40 -22.66 -7.97
N ASN A 242 9.49 -22.68 -6.99
CA ASN A 242 8.77 -23.89 -6.60
C ASN A 242 7.77 -24.31 -7.70
N ASP A 243 6.94 -23.39 -8.22
CA ASP A 243 5.99 -23.63 -9.34
C ASP A 243 6.67 -24.31 -10.54
N CYS A 244 7.70 -23.68 -11.12
CA CYS A 244 8.33 -24.20 -12.34
C CYS A 244 9.17 -25.47 -12.11
N MET A 245 9.70 -25.71 -10.91
CA MET A 245 10.44 -26.94 -10.62
C MET A 245 9.52 -28.15 -10.39
N TYR A 246 8.29 -27.95 -9.89
CA TYR A 246 7.27 -29.00 -9.91
C TYR A 246 6.78 -29.28 -11.33
N GLU A 247 6.59 -28.26 -12.17
CA GLU A 247 6.26 -28.46 -13.60
C GLU A 247 7.39 -29.20 -14.35
N LEU A 248 8.65 -28.86 -14.09
CA LEU A 248 9.78 -29.60 -14.62
C LEU A 248 9.80 -31.06 -14.13
N TYR A 249 9.48 -31.30 -12.85
CA TYR A 249 9.30 -32.66 -12.32
C TYR A 249 8.18 -33.42 -13.05
N ARG A 250 7.03 -32.80 -13.36
CA ARG A 250 5.95 -33.41 -14.15
C ARG A 250 6.46 -33.95 -15.49
N ILE A 251 7.24 -33.16 -16.24
CA ILE A 251 7.71 -33.59 -17.57
C ILE A 251 8.93 -34.52 -17.54
N THR A 252 9.74 -34.49 -16.48
CA THR A 252 11.00 -35.26 -16.38
C THR A 252 10.90 -36.55 -15.56
N GLY A 253 10.04 -36.60 -14.54
CA GLY A 253 9.96 -37.70 -13.58
C GLY A 253 11.16 -37.85 -12.64
N LYS A 254 12.07 -36.87 -12.58
CA LYS A 254 13.27 -36.90 -11.72
C LYS A 254 12.96 -36.33 -10.34
N ASP A 255 12.99 -37.17 -9.30
CA ASP A 255 12.75 -36.76 -7.89
C ASP A 255 13.62 -35.57 -7.45
N ASN A 256 14.87 -35.47 -7.93
CA ASN A 256 15.75 -34.31 -7.70
C ASN A 256 15.07 -32.97 -7.98
N HIS A 257 14.22 -32.87 -9.01
CA HIS A 257 13.55 -31.62 -9.39
C HIS A 257 12.43 -31.26 -8.41
N ALA A 258 11.67 -32.25 -7.93
CA ALA A 258 10.68 -32.02 -6.87
C ALA A 258 11.36 -31.70 -5.52
N VAL A 259 12.48 -32.35 -5.20
CA VAL A 259 13.29 -32.01 -4.02
C VAL A 259 13.85 -30.59 -4.13
N ALA A 260 14.28 -30.15 -5.32
CA ALA A 260 14.68 -28.77 -5.56
C ALA A 260 13.50 -27.79 -5.36
N ALA A 261 12.30 -28.12 -5.84
CA ALA A 261 11.09 -27.32 -5.60
C ALA A 261 10.79 -27.14 -4.11
N HIS A 262 10.92 -28.20 -3.29
CA HIS A 262 10.75 -28.13 -1.83
C HIS A 262 11.68 -27.10 -1.16
N TYR A 263 12.90 -26.89 -1.66
CA TYR A 263 13.81 -25.87 -1.11
C TYR A 263 13.25 -24.44 -1.27
N PHE A 264 12.37 -24.19 -2.24
CA PHE A 264 11.73 -22.89 -2.48
C PHE A 264 10.36 -22.69 -1.81
N ASP A 265 9.85 -23.68 -1.04
CA ASP A 265 8.59 -23.53 -0.29
C ASP A 265 8.78 -22.71 1.00
N ASP A 266 8.31 -21.47 1.01
CA ASP A 266 8.39 -20.53 2.14
C ASP A 266 7.35 -20.84 3.24
N THR A 267 7.59 -21.93 3.96
CA THR A 267 6.64 -22.46 4.97
C THR A 267 6.32 -21.48 6.09
N ASN A 268 7.22 -20.54 6.42
CA ASN A 268 6.97 -19.55 7.47
C ASN A 268 5.89 -18.54 7.01
N LEU A 269 6.07 -17.96 5.82
CA LEU A 269 5.06 -17.09 5.22
C LEU A 269 3.73 -17.81 4.99
N HIS A 270 3.78 -19.07 4.53
CA HIS A 270 2.59 -19.88 4.30
C HIS A 270 1.76 -20.11 5.59
N GLU A 271 2.40 -20.50 6.70
CA GLU A 271 1.70 -20.69 7.98
C GLU A 271 1.24 -19.37 8.62
N GLN A 272 1.96 -18.25 8.40
CA GLN A 272 1.48 -16.92 8.81
C GLN A 272 0.17 -16.54 8.10
N ILE A 273 0.10 -16.73 6.78
CA ILE A 273 -1.11 -16.42 6.00
C ILE A 273 -2.29 -17.30 6.41
N LEU A 274 -2.08 -18.61 6.61
CA LEU A 274 -3.16 -19.52 6.99
C LEU A 274 -3.56 -19.41 8.48
N LYS A 275 -2.69 -18.89 9.34
CA LYS A 275 -3.08 -18.44 10.69
C LYS A 275 -3.97 -17.18 10.63
N GLY A 276 -3.75 -16.34 9.63
CA GLY A 276 -4.42 -15.05 9.48
C GLY A 276 -4.00 -14.03 10.55
N GLY A 277 -4.61 -12.86 10.48
CA GLY A 277 -4.31 -11.69 11.32
C GLY A 277 -4.44 -10.41 10.49
N ALA A 278 -4.51 -9.26 11.15
CA ALA A 278 -4.54 -7.98 10.46
C ALA A 278 -3.13 -7.63 9.92
N ASN A 279 -3.08 -7.07 8.72
CA ASN A 279 -1.89 -6.52 8.06
C ASN A 279 -0.78 -7.54 7.78
N VAL A 280 -1.10 -8.84 7.65
CA VAL A 280 -0.09 -9.89 7.40
C VAL A 280 0.63 -9.71 6.06
N LEU A 281 -0.01 -9.06 5.08
CA LEU A 281 0.60 -8.74 3.78
C LEU A 281 1.19 -7.33 3.68
N ASN A 282 0.88 -6.43 4.62
CA ASN A 282 1.29 -5.03 4.57
C ASN A 282 2.82 -4.87 4.42
N GLY A 283 3.24 -4.01 3.50
CA GLY A 283 4.65 -3.75 3.19
C GLY A 283 5.35 -4.88 2.43
N LYS A 284 4.66 -5.98 2.05
CA LYS A 284 5.25 -7.04 1.21
C LYS A 284 5.00 -6.75 -0.26
N HIS A 285 6.03 -6.95 -1.09
CA HIS A 285 5.90 -6.83 -2.54
C HIS A 285 4.94 -7.91 -3.08
N ALA A 286 3.88 -7.47 -3.76
CA ALA A 286 2.79 -8.31 -4.21
C ALA A 286 3.23 -9.36 -5.25
N ASN A 287 3.88 -8.93 -6.33
CA ASN A 287 4.34 -9.84 -7.39
C ASN A 287 5.44 -10.81 -6.95
N THR A 288 6.24 -10.46 -5.94
CA THR A 288 7.17 -11.41 -5.29
C THR A 288 6.42 -12.47 -4.48
N THR A 289 5.29 -12.10 -3.86
CA THR A 289 4.54 -12.93 -2.91
C THR A 289 3.59 -13.91 -3.60
N ILE A 290 2.77 -13.46 -4.57
CA ILE A 290 1.73 -14.29 -5.22
C ILE A 290 2.31 -15.59 -5.83
N PRO A 291 3.48 -15.60 -6.53
CA PRO A 291 4.06 -16.81 -7.09
C PRO A 291 4.51 -17.86 -6.06
N LYS A 292 4.80 -17.47 -4.81
CA LYS A 292 5.13 -18.41 -3.74
C LYS A 292 3.96 -19.37 -3.48
N PHE A 293 2.74 -18.81 -3.47
CA PHE A 293 1.47 -19.54 -3.28
C PHE A 293 1.01 -20.29 -4.54
N LEU A 294 1.32 -19.79 -5.75
CA LEU A 294 1.18 -20.59 -6.98
C LEU A 294 1.99 -21.88 -6.89
N GLY A 295 3.25 -21.80 -6.43
CA GLY A 295 4.08 -22.99 -6.26
C GLY A 295 3.64 -23.92 -5.12
N ALA A 296 3.03 -23.39 -4.06
CA ALA A 296 2.35 -24.21 -3.05
C ALA A 296 1.19 -25.00 -3.67
N LEU A 297 0.31 -24.34 -4.42
CA LEU A 297 -0.79 -25.00 -5.14
C LEU A 297 -0.28 -25.99 -6.21
N LYS A 298 0.85 -25.70 -6.84
CA LYS A 298 1.52 -26.60 -7.78
C LYS A 298 2.02 -27.87 -7.09
N ARG A 299 2.57 -27.77 -5.87
CA ARG A 299 2.93 -28.94 -5.06
C ARG A 299 1.72 -29.85 -4.83
N TYR A 300 0.55 -29.28 -4.52
CA TYR A 300 -0.68 -30.07 -4.37
C TYR A 300 -1.04 -30.79 -5.67
N THR A 301 -1.19 -30.05 -6.78
CA THR A 301 -1.62 -30.62 -8.07
C THR A 301 -0.63 -31.62 -8.70
N VAL A 302 0.68 -31.47 -8.46
CA VAL A 302 1.72 -32.31 -9.07
C VAL A 302 2.23 -33.41 -8.14
N ALA A 303 2.35 -33.18 -6.84
CA ALA A 303 3.03 -34.09 -5.91
C ALA A 303 2.12 -34.79 -4.88
N HIS A 304 0.91 -34.28 -4.60
CA HIS A 304 0.02 -34.90 -3.60
C HIS A 304 -0.22 -36.38 -3.90
N GLY A 305 -0.06 -37.23 -2.88
CA GLY A 305 -0.28 -38.68 -2.95
C GLY A 305 0.83 -39.48 -3.64
N LYS A 306 1.78 -38.83 -4.33
CA LYS A 306 2.93 -39.50 -4.97
C LYS A 306 4.02 -39.84 -3.94
N THR A 307 4.90 -40.76 -4.33
CA THR A 307 6.14 -41.03 -3.59
C THR A 307 7.29 -40.31 -4.28
N ILE A 308 8.03 -39.50 -3.53
CA ILE A 308 9.18 -38.72 -4.02
C ILE A 308 10.34 -38.97 -3.05
N ASN A 309 11.50 -39.40 -3.56
CA ASN A 309 12.67 -39.77 -2.77
C ASN A 309 12.36 -40.83 -1.68
N GLY A 310 11.42 -41.73 -1.95
CA GLY A 310 10.96 -42.77 -1.02
C GLY A 310 9.88 -42.33 -0.01
N GLU A 311 9.54 -41.05 0.05
CA GLU A 311 8.53 -40.51 0.98
C GLU A 311 7.20 -40.22 0.27
N LYS A 312 6.08 -40.60 0.88
CA LYS A 312 4.75 -40.25 0.37
C LYS A 312 4.42 -38.81 0.72
N VAL A 313 4.20 -37.98 -0.29
CA VAL A 313 3.90 -36.55 -0.12
C VAL A 313 2.42 -36.34 0.20
N ASP A 314 2.12 -35.80 1.37
CA ASP A 314 0.86 -35.11 1.63
C ASP A 314 1.08 -33.60 1.42
N ALA A 315 0.33 -33.03 0.49
CA ALA A 315 0.35 -31.60 0.17
C ALA A 315 -0.99 -30.89 0.47
N THR A 316 -1.89 -31.51 1.25
CA THR A 316 -3.21 -30.95 1.59
C THR A 316 -3.10 -29.55 2.21
N ARG A 317 -2.08 -29.35 3.05
CA ARG A 317 -1.81 -28.06 3.71
C ARG A 317 -1.47 -26.94 2.70
N GLN A 318 -0.85 -27.29 1.57
CA GLN A 318 -0.48 -26.32 0.53
C GLN A 318 -1.66 -25.83 -0.31
N LEU A 319 -2.73 -26.63 -0.43
CA LEU A 319 -4.01 -26.14 -0.95
C LEU A 319 -4.58 -25.08 0.01
N GLN A 320 -4.64 -25.37 1.31
CA GLN A 320 -5.14 -24.44 2.33
C GLN A 320 -4.35 -23.12 2.37
N TYR A 321 -3.02 -23.16 2.18
CA TYR A 321 -2.20 -21.94 2.05
C TYR A 321 -2.63 -21.08 0.86
N ALA A 322 -2.90 -21.70 -0.29
CA ALA A 322 -3.28 -21.01 -1.52
C ALA A 322 -4.71 -20.44 -1.43
N GLU A 323 -5.65 -21.17 -0.83
CA GLU A 323 -7.01 -20.71 -0.56
C GLU A 323 -7.02 -19.49 0.38
N ALA A 324 -6.34 -19.58 1.54
CA ALA A 324 -6.27 -18.50 2.52
C ALA A 324 -5.56 -17.25 1.96
N PHE A 325 -4.49 -17.43 1.18
CA PHE A 325 -3.81 -16.31 0.50
C PHE A 325 -4.72 -15.61 -0.50
N TRP A 326 -5.46 -16.39 -1.32
CA TRP A 326 -6.37 -15.82 -2.30
C TRP A 326 -7.49 -15.02 -1.62
N ASP A 327 -8.12 -15.59 -0.58
CA ASP A 327 -9.19 -14.90 0.16
C ASP A 327 -8.66 -13.62 0.84
N MET A 328 -7.44 -13.63 1.38
CA MET A 328 -6.83 -12.43 1.99
C MET A 328 -6.60 -11.31 0.97
N VAL A 329 -6.00 -11.63 -0.19
CA VAL A 329 -5.72 -10.63 -1.25
C VAL A 329 -7.01 -10.05 -1.84
N VAL A 330 -7.98 -10.91 -2.14
CA VAL A 330 -9.23 -10.49 -2.82
C VAL A 330 -10.15 -9.70 -1.90
N ASN A 331 -10.22 -10.04 -0.61
CA ASN A 331 -11.12 -9.34 0.31
C ASN A 331 -10.56 -8.02 0.85
N HIS A 332 -9.24 -7.89 1.04
CA HIS A 332 -8.64 -6.75 1.78
C HIS A 332 -7.76 -5.80 0.96
N HIS A 333 -7.22 -6.24 -0.19
CA HIS A 333 -6.20 -5.48 -0.93
C HIS A 333 -6.51 -5.25 -2.42
N THR A 334 -7.73 -5.54 -2.86
CA THR A 334 -8.10 -5.57 -4.28
C THR A 334 -9.09 -4.46 -4.65
N TYR A 335 -8.75 -3.68 -5.67
CA TYR A 335 -9.62 -2.66 -6.27
C TYR A 335 -10.71 -3.31 -7.17
N ILE A 336 -11.73 -2.54 -7.54
CA ILE A 336 -12.87 -2.99 -8.35
C ILE A 336 -12.46 -3.61 -9.70
N THR A 337 -11.29 -3.26 -10.23
CA THR A 337 -10.72 -3.83 -11.46
C THR A 337 -10.18 -5.25 -11.30
N GLY A 338 -10.01 -5.74 -10.08
CA GLY A 338 -9.30 -6.99 -9.78
C GLY A 338 -7.78 -6.81 -9.56
N GLY A 339 -7.26 -5.61 -9.83
CA GLY A 339 -5.87 -5.24 -9.53
C GLY A 339 -5.67 -4.95 -8.03
N ASN A 340 -4.44 -5.12 -7.57
CA ASN A 340 -4.00 -4.88 -6.19
C ASN A 340 -2.60 -4.25 -6.19
N SER A 341 -2.16 -3.82 -4.99
CA SER A 341 -0.90 -3.13 -4.70
C SER A 341 -0.84 -1.64 -5.08
N GLU A 342 0.00 -0.92 -4.35
CA GLU A 342 0.53 0.41 -4.70
C GLU A 342 2.06 0.37 -4.62
N TRP A 343 2.76 1.00 -5.56
CA TRP A 343 4.22 0.90 -5.71
C TRP A 343 4.73 -0.56 -5.65
N GLU A 344 4.05 -1.49 -6.32
CA GLU A 344 4.36 -2.94 -6.33
C GLU A 344 4.11 -3.68 -4.98
N HIS A 345 3.70 -2.99 -3.91
CA HIS A 345 3.54 -3.51 -2.54
C HIS A 345 2.08 -3.55 -2.06
N PHE A 346 1.73 -4.54 -1.24
CA PHE A 346 0.46 -4.52 -0.50
C PHE A 346 0.53 -3.48 0.61
N GLY A 347 -0.50 -2.63 0.73
CA GLY A 347 -0.67 -1.73 1.87
C GLY A 347 -1.39 -2.38 3.04
N MET A 348 -1.98 -1.54 3.90
CA MET A 348 -2.77 -2.01 5.04
C MET A 348 -4.08 -2.67 4.60
N ASP A 349 -4.58 -3.61 5.40
CA ASP A 349 -5.87 -4.26 5.18
C ASP A 349 -6.97 -3.19 5.11
N ASP A 350 -7.87 -3.30 4.12
CA ASP A 350 -9.05 -2.45 3.97
C ASP A 350 -8.74 -0.94 3.76
N ILE A 351 -7.48 -0.57 3.46
CA ILE A 351 -7.08 0.79 3.10
C ILE A 351 -6.86 0.89 1.59
N LEU A 352 -7.81 1.47 0.85
CA LEU A 352 -7.73 1.57 -0.62
C LEU A 352 -7.88 2.98 -1.17
N ASP A 353 -8.67 3.89 -0.55
CA ASP A 353 -8.82 5.29 -0.99
C ASP A 353 -7.57 6.11 -0.72
N LYS A 354 -6.99 5.95 0.48
CA LYS A 354 -5.78 6.69 0.90
C LYS A 354 -4.53 6.32 0.08
N GLU A 355 -4.52 5.14 -0.53
CA GLU A 355 -3.42 4.59 -1.32
C GLU A 355 -3.67 4.72 -2.84
N ARG A 356 -4.66 5.52 -3.29
CA ARG A 356 -4.86 5.77 -4.73
C ARG A 356 -3.82 6.77 -5.25
N THR A 357 -2.93 6.30 -6.13
CA THR A 357 -1.89 7.08 -6.80
C THR A 357 -1.80 6.79 -8.30
N ASN A 358 -0.70 7.18 -8.95
CA ASN A 358 -0.36 6.82 -10.32
C ASN A 358 0.35 5.46 -10.46
N CYS A 359 0.70 4.80 -9.35
CA CYS A 359 1.49 3.57 -9.34
C CYS A 359 0.76 2.39 -8.67
N ASN A 360 -0.58 2.36 -8.77
CA ASN A 360 -1.39 1.21 -8.36
C ASN A 360 -1.37 0.07 -9.39
N CYS A 361 -1.79 -1.11 -8.95
CA CYS A 361 -2.26 -2.19 -9.82
C CYS A 361 -1.21 -2.62 -10.86
N GLU A 362 -0.07 -3.17 -10.40
CA GLU A 362 0.91 -3.81 -11.28
C GLU A 362 0.24 -4.93 -12.09
N THR A 363 0.44 -4.92 -13.40
CA THR A 363 -0.22 -5.85 -14.33
C THR A 363 0.18 -7.32 -14.05
N CYS A 364 1.40 -7.58 -13.56
CA CYS A 364 1.82 -8.93 -13.18
C CYS A 364 1.02 -9.52 -12.01
N ASN A 365 0.60 -8.70 -11.04
CA ASN A 365 -0.19 -9.16 -9.89
C ASN A 365 -1.50 -9.77 -10.36
N SER A 366 -2.16 -9.06 -11.29
CA SER A 366 -3.39 -9.52 -11.94
C SER A 366 -3.17 -10.83 -12.70
N TYR A 367 -2.11 -10.93 -13.51
CA TYR A 367 -1.74 -12.16 -14.23
C TYR A 367 -1.53 -13.36 -13.28
N ASN A 368 -0.82 -13.16 -12.16
CA ASN A 368 -0.53 -14.24 -11.22
C ASN A 368 -1.77 -14.62 -10.37
N MET A 369 -2.60 -13.65 -10.00
CA MET A 369 -3.89 -13.93 -9.34
C MET A 369 -4.87 -14.64 -10.26
N LEU A 370 -4.88 -14.35 -11.57
CA LEU A 370 -5.65 -15.12 -12.56
C LEU A 370 -5.18 -16.58 -12.63
N LYS A 371 -3.86 -16.83 -12.73
CA LYS A 371 -3.30 -18.19 -12.66
C LYS A 371 -3.76 -18.93 -11.40
N LEU A 372 -3.73 -18.25 -10.25
CA LEU A 372 -4.09 -18.84 -8.95
C LEU A 372 -5.57 -19.20 -8.90
N SER A 373 -6.44 -18.26 -9.29
CA SER A 373 -7.90 -18.45 -9.33
C SER A 373 -8.30 -19.60 -10.25
N ARG A 374 -7.67 -19.69 -11.43
CA ARG A 374 -7.92 -20.76 -12.41
C ARG A 374 -7.59 -22.14 -11.86
N GLU A 375 -6.47 -22.28 -11.17
CA GLU A 375 -6.06 -23.57 -10.60
C GLU A 375 -6.86 -23.93 -9.34
N LEU A 376 -7.24 -22.95 -8.51
CA LEU A 376 -8.16 -23.17 -7.37
C LEU A 376 -9.55 -23.62 -7.85
N PHE A 377 -10.11 -23.00 -8.89
CA PHE A 377 -11.40 -23.42 -9.47
C PHE A 377 -11.37 -24.88 -9.94
N LYS A 378 -10.30 -25.33 -10.62
CA LYS A 378 -10.17 -26.71 -11.09
C LYS A 378 -10.16 -27.76 -9.98
N ILE A 379 -9.78 -27.36 -8.76
CA ILE A 379 -9.68 -28.25 -7.59
C ILE A 379 -10.98 -28.22 -6.77
N THR A 380 -11.56 -27.03 -6.60
CA THR A 380 -12.67 -26.77 -5.67
C THR A 380 -14.04 -26.77 -6.32
N GLY A 381 -14.13 -26.40 -7.60
CA GLY A 381 -15.38 -26.12 -8.31
C GLY A 381 -16.07 -24.79 -7.93
N ASP A 382 -15.52 -24.00 -7.01
CA ASP A 382 -16.17 -22.78 -6.49
C ASP A 382 -16.18 -21.65 -7.54
N SER A 383 -17.37 -21.20 -7.92
CA SER A 383 -17.54 -20.17 -8.95
C SER A 383 -16.92 -18.81 -8.58
N LYS A 384 -16.66 -18.51 -7.28
CA LYS A 384 -16.06 -17.24 -6.84
C LYS A 384 -14.74 -16.95 -7.54
N TYR A 385 -13.96 -17.99 -7.82
CA TYR A 385 -12.69 -17.89 -8.52
C TYR A 385 -12.87 -17.46 -9.98
N MET A 386 -13.97 -17.87 -10.63
CA MET A 386 -14.30 -17.50 -12.00
C MET A 386 -15.02 -16.16 -12.10
N ASP A 387 -15.77 -15.74 -11.07
CA ASP A 387 -16.28 -14.37 -10.93
C ASP A 387 -15.11 -13.36 -10.85
N PHE A 388 -14.11 -13.63 -10.00
CA PHE A 388 -12.87 -12.86 -9.95
C PHE A 388 -12.08 -12.93 -11.27
N TYR A 389 -12.01 -14.11 -11.90
CA TYR A 389 -11.27 -14.28 -13.15
C TYR A 389 -11.85 -13.39 -14.27
N GLU A 390 -13.17 -13.43 -14.48
CA GLU A 390 -13.84 -12.59 -15.47
C GLU A 390 -13.66 -11.09 -15.17
N ASN A 391 -13.85 -10.69 -13.91
CA ASN A 391 -13.68 -9.29 -13.49
C ASN A 391 -12.26 -8.78 -13.81
N THR A 392 -11.24 -9.52 -13.39
CA THR A 392 -9.83 -9.12 -13.53
C THR A 392 -9.35 -9.21 -14.97
N TYR A 393 -9.85 -10.19 -15.74
CA TYR A 393 -9.60 -10.34 -17.17
C TYR A 393 -10.06 -9.11 -17.95
N TYR A 394 -11.32 -8.67 -17.79
CA TYR A 394 -11.80 -7.50 -18.51
C TYR A 394 -11.14 -6.21 -18.01
N ASN A 395 -11.05 -6.02 -16.70
CA ASN A 395 -10.83 -4.69 -16.13
C ASN A 395 -9.37 -4.37 -15.80
N SER A 396 -8.52 -5.39 -15.66
CA SER A 396 -7.06 -5.21 -15.53
C SER A 396 -6.28 -5.83 -16.68
N ILE A 397 -6.58 -7.04 -17.16
CA ILE A 397 -5.79 -7.66 -18.24
C ILE A 397 -6.08 -7.02 -19.60
N LEU A 398 -7.28 -7.13 -20.17
CA LEU A 398 -7.61 -6.50 -21.47
C LEU A 398 -7.38 -4.98 -21.43
N SER A 399 -7.61 -4.37 -20.27
CA SER A 399 -7.36 -2.96 -19.98
C SER A 399 -5.87 -2.54 -20.08
N SER A 400 -4.94 -3.49 -19.96
CA SER A 400 -3.49 -3.23 -19.95
C SER A 400 -2.87 -3.02 -21.32
N GLN A 401 -3.48 -3.46 -22.43
CA GLN A 401 -2.89 -3.32 -23.76
C GLN A 401 -3.47 -2.12 -24.51
N ASN A 402 -2.61 -1.39 -25.22
CA ASN A 402 -3.03 -0.45 -26.24
C ASN A 402 -3.50 -1.21 -27.49
N PRO A 403 -4.80 -1.15 -27.86
CA PRO A 403 -5.34 -1.94 -28.97
C PRO A 403 -4.84 -1.50 -30.35
N GLU A 404 -4.20 -0.32 -30.48
CA GLU A 404 -3.59 0.14 -31.72
C GLU A 404 -2.16 -0.38 -31.88
N THR A 405 -1.37 -0.45 -30.81
CA THR A 405 0.08 -0.75 -30.86
C THR A 405 0.49 -2.13 -30.36
N GLY A 406 -0.36 -2.79 -29.54
CA GLY A 406 -0.05 -4.06 -28.87
C GLY A 406 0.78 -3.94 -27.59
N MET A 407 1.21 -2.73 -27.22
CA MET A 407 2.09 -2.53 -26.06
C MET A 407 1.29 -2.45 -24.75
N THR A 408 1.90 -2.90 -23.64
CA THR A 408 1.22 -3.10 -22.35
C THR A 408 1.62 -2.07 -21.29
N THR A 409 0.72 -1.84 -20.33
CA THR A 409 0.95 -1.04 -19.12
C THR A 409 1.82 -1.77 -18.10
N TYR A 410 2.54 -1.01 -17.28
CA TYR A 410 3.06 -1.52 -16.01
C TYR A 410 1.99 -1.36 -14.91
N PHE A 411 1.79 -0.12 -14.47
CA PHE A 411 0.78 0.30 -13.49
C PHE A 411 -0.53 0.75 -14.14
N GLN A 412 -1.61 0.67 -13.37
CA GLN A 412 -2.95 1.18 -13.73
C GLN A 412 -3.43 2.12 -12.62
N PRO A 413 -3.22 3.45 -12.75
CA PRO A 413 -3.62 4.45 -11.74
C PRO A 413 -5.05 4.28 -11.21
N MET A 414 -5.22 4.21 -9.89
CA MET A 414 -6.55 4.29 -9.25
C MET A 414 -6.88 5.71 -8.78
N ALA A 415 -5.90 6.62 -8.72
CA ALA A 415 -6.16 8.04 -8.55
C ALA A 415 -6.84 8.63 -9.80
N THR A 416 -7.89 9.42 -9.57
CA THR A 416 -8.71 9.99 -10.64
C THR A 416 -7.99 11.15 -11.32
N GLY A 417 -8.05 11.20 -12.65
CA GLY A 417 -7.41 12.24 -13.45
C GLY A 417 -6.03 11.88 -14.00
N TYR A 418 -5.53 10.65 -13.82
CA TYR A 418 -4.35 10.12 -14.52
C TYR A 418 -4.71 9.39 -15.81
N PHE A 419 -3.72 8.81 -16.52
CA PHE A 419 -3.89 8.13 -17.80
C PHE A 419 -2.96 6.90 -17.89
N LYS A 420 -3.26 5.97 -18.81
CA LYS A 420 -2.44 4.77 -19.03
C LYS A 420 -1.17 5.07 -19.83
N VAL A 421 -0.05 4.47 -19.42
CA VAL A 421 1.25 4.55 -20.11
C VAL A 421 1.65 3.14 -20.55
N TYR A 422 2.15 3.01 -21.78
CA TYR A 422 2.47 1.72 -22.41
C TYR A 422 3.96 1.61 -22.72
N SER A 423 4.46 0.38 -22.74
CA SER A 423 5.84 0.04 -23.12
C SER A 423 6.18 0.42 -24.57
N SER A 424 7.47 0.45 -24.90
CA SER A 424 7.96 0.37 -26.29
C SER A 424 8.30 -1.08 -26.65
N ARG A 425 8.32 -1.41 -27.95
CA ARG A 425 8.57 -2.77 -28.43
C ARG A 425 9.91 -3.37 -27.98
N PHE A 426 11.01 -2.61 -27.99
CA PHE A 426 12.35 -3.20 -27.89
C PHE A 426 13.31 -2.51 -26.91
N ASP A 427 12.77 -1.66 -26.03
CA ASP A 427 13.54 -0.90 -25.05
C ASP A 427 12.98 -1.04 -23.62
N HIS A 428 11.71 -1.43 -23.47
CA HIS A 428 11.04 -1.60 -22.17
C HIS A 428 10.78 -3.08 -21.87
N PHE A 429 11.78 -3.75 -21.32
CA PHE A 429 11.72 -5.16 -20.92
C PHE A 429 11.34 -5.33 -19.44
N TRP A 430 10.24 -4.70 -19.02
CA TRP A 430 9.75 -4.82 -17.65
C TRP A 430 9.18 -6.22 -17.37
N CYS A 431 8.99 -6.57 -16.09
CA CYS A 431 8.19 -7.73 -15.68
C CYS A 431 6.80 -7.73 -16.34
N CYS A 432 6.13 -6.56 -16.39
CA CYS A 432 4.81 -6.37 -17.02
C CYS A 432 4.83 -6.47 -18.55
N THR A 433 5.98 -6.28 -19.20
CA THR A 433 6.14 -6.61 -20.63
C THR A 433 6.20 -8.14 -20.79
N GLY A 434 6.91 -8.83 -19.89
CA GLY A 434 6.96 -10.29 -19.84
C GLY A 434 5.60 -10.95 -19.66
N SER A 435 4.87 -10.61 -18.59
CA SER A 435 3.51 -11.10 -18.35
C SER A 435 2.51 -10.58 -19.40
N GLY A 436 2.74 -9.40 -19.96
CA GLY A 436 1.99 -8.85 -21.10
C GLY A 436 1.98 -9.79 -22.30
N MET A 437 3.17 -10.22 -22.76
CA MET A 437 3.30 -11.17 -23.86
C MET A 437 2.48 -12.45 -23.64
N GLU A 438 2.52 -12.99 -22.41
CA GLU A 438 1.76 -14.19 -22.05
C GLU A 438 0.25 -13.99 -21.88
N ASN A 439 -0.20 -12.80 -21.45
CA ASN A 439 -1.62 -12.50 -21.31
C ASN A 439 -2.32 -12.57 -22.66
N PHE A 440 -1.76 -11.88 -23.65
CA PHE A 440 -2.41 -11.67 -24.94
C PHE A 440 -2.26 -12.85 -25.91
N SER A 441 -1.31 -13.78 -25.67
CA SER A 441 -1.19 -15.03 -26.43
C SER A 441 -2.21 -16.12 -26.05
N LYS A 442 -2.94 -15.99 -24.92
CA LYS A 442 -3.81 -17.06 -24.37
C LYS A 442 -5.24 -16.68 -24.00
N LEU A 443 -5.75 -15.54 -24.45
CA LEU A 443 -7.04 -14.94 -23.99
C LEU A 443 -8.27 -15.88 -23.94
N GLY A 444 -8.31 -16.96 -24.73
CA GLY A 444 -9.42 -17.94 -24.73
C GLY A 444 -9.29 -19.12 -23.76
N ASP A 445 -8.16 -19.30 -23.07
CA ASP A 445 -7.76 -20.54 -22.38
C ASP A 445 -8.57 -20.95 -21.14
N THR A 446 -9.54 -20.12 -20.75
CA THR A 446 -10.31 -20.23 -19.50
C THR A 446 -11.82 -20.00 -19.72
N ILE A 447 -12.25 -19.65 -20.94
CA ILE A 447 -13.69 -19.50 -21.28
C ILE A 447 -14.46 -20.81 -21.00
N TYR A 448 -13.82 -21.94 -21.30
CA TYR A 448 -14.37 -23.28 -21.13
C TYR A 448 -13.45 -24.16 -20.28
N MET A 449 -14.06 -25.03 -19.47
CA MET A 449 -13.40 -26.18 -18.84
C MET A 449 -14.34 -27.38 -18.88
N HIS A 450 -13.85 -28.60 -18.63
CA HIS A 450 -14.69 -29.79 -18.73
C HIS A 450 -14.40 -30.86 -17.67
N GLY A 451 -15.44 -31.62 -17.33
CA GLY A 451 -15.31 -32.95 -16.74
C GLY A 451 -15.41 -34.03 -17.82
N ASP A 452 -15.79 -35.25 -17.44
CA ASP A 452 -15.93 -36.37 -18.38
C ASP A 452 -17.18 -36.27 -19.27
N ASN A 453 -18.26 -35.63 -18.79
CA ASN A 453 -19.50 -35.39 -19.55
C ASN A 453 -20.11 -34.00 -19.31
N THR A 454 -19.33 -33.09 -18.74
CA THR A 454 -19.80 -31.79 -18.24
C THR A 454 -18.97 -30.69 -18.89
N LEU A 455 -19.62 -29.67 -19.45
CA LEU A 455 -18.98 -28.48 -20.01
C LEU A 455 -19.25 -27.29 -19.10
N TYR A 456 -18.21 -26.77 -18.46
CA TYR A 456 -18.25 -25.53 -17.70
C TYR A 456 -17.99 -24.36 -18.65
N VAL A 457 -18.98 -23.49 -18.78
CA VAL A 457 -18.91 -22.21 -19.49
C VAL A 457 -18.68 -21.13 -18.44
N ASN A 458 -17.44 -20.68 -18.35
CA ASN A 458 -16.99 -19.76 -17.31
C ASN A 458 -17.13 -18.29 -17.72
N MET A 459 -17.07 -17.96 -19.02
CA MET A 459 -17.09 -16.57 -19.48
C MET A 459 -18.03 -16.37 -20.68
N TYR A 460 -18.64 -15.19 -20.75
CA TYR A 460 -19.64 -14.89 -21.78
C TYR A 460 -19.05 -14.10 -22.96
N GLN A 461 -18.09 -14.70 -23.66
CA GLN A 461 -17.34 -14.07 -24.77
C GLN A 461 -17.41 -14.89 -26.07
N SER A 462 -17.59 -14.20 -27.21
CA SER A 462 -17.76 -14.84 -28.53
C SER A 462 -16.55 -15.70 -28.92
N SER A 463 -16.80 -16.99 -29.14
CA SER A 463 -15.77 -18.03 -29.30
C SER A 463 -16.35 -19.30 -29.94
N ILE A 464 -15.47 -20.20 -30.40
CA ILE A 464 -15.84 -21.52 -30.90
C ILE A 464 -14.98 -22.55 -30.17
N LEU A 465 -15.61 -23.50 -29.49
CA LEU A 465 -14.97 -24.65 -28.86
C LEU A 465 -15.08 -25.87 -29.77
N ASN A 466 -13.96 -26.55 -30.01
CA ASN A 466 -13.89 -27.84 -30.70
C ASN A 466 -13.62 -28.95 -29.67
N TRP A 467 -14.68 -29.59 -29.15
CA TRP A 467 -14.57 -30.65 -28.15
C TRP A 467 -14.37 -32.01 -28.83
N ALA A 468 -13.11 -32.33 -29.15
CA ALA A 468 -12.73 -33.55 -29.87
C ALA A 468 -13.26 -34.84 -29.21
N ASP A 469 -13.12 -34.97 -27.88
CA ASP A 469 -13.56 -36.15 -27.11
C ASP A 469 -15.07 -36.45 -27.21
N LYS A 470 -15.89 -35.45 -27.56
CA LYS A 470 -17.33 -35.60 -27.80
C LYS A 470 -17.71 -35.57 -29.27
N ASN A 471 -16.75 -35.33 -30.18
CA ASN A 471 -17.01 -35.01 -31.58
C ASN A 471 -18.07 -33.89 -31.72
N MET A 472 -17.92 -32.83 -30.92
CA MET A 472 -18.84 -31.69 -30.88
C MET A 472 -18.10 -30.37 -31.07
N LYS A 473 -18.75 -29.42 -31.74
CA LYS A 473 -18.31 -28.03 -31.86
C LYS A 473 -19.39 -27.11 -31.30
N ILE A 474 -19.03 -26.27 -30.34
CA ILE A 474 -19.94 -25.33 -29.69
C ILE A 474 -19.56 -23.93 -30.16
N THR A 475 -20.49 -23.24 -30.84
CA THR A 475 -20.30 -21.85 -31.28
C THR A 475 -21.02 -20.92 -30.33
N GLN A 476 -20.27 -20.16 -29.54
CA GLN A 476 -20.80 -19.12 -28.67
C GLN A 476 -20.81 -17.77 -29.38
N LYS A 477 -21.99 -17.16 -29.46
CA LYS A 477 -22.15 -15.75 -29.82
C LYS A 477 -22.61 -15.00 -28.59
N SER A 478 -21.80 -14.05 -28.13
CA SER A 478 -22.14 -13.18 -27.02
C SER A 478 -22.14 -11.74 -27.48
N ASN A 479 -23.13 -10.98 -27.04
CA ASN A 479 -23.16 -9.53 -27.20
C ASN A 479 -22.97 -8.81 -25.85
N ILE A 480 -22.69 -9.52 -24.77
CA ILE A 480 -22.36 -8.93 -23.45
C ILE A 480 -21.05 -8.12 -23.55
N PRO A 481 -20.97 -6.89 -23.01
CA PRO A 481 -22.02 -6.15 -22.28
C PRO A 481 -22.83 -5.18 -23.15
N ASN A 482 -22.74 -5.24 -24.49
CA ASN A 482 -23.58 -4.40 -25.37
C ASN A 482 -25.07 -4.76 -25.25
N SER A 483 -25.42 -6.02 -25.02
CA SER A 483 -26.74 -6.47 -24.53
C SER A 483 -26.60 -7.68 -23.59
N ASP A 484 -27.68 -7.97 -22.87
CA ASP A 484 -27.79 -9.02 -21.85
C ASP A 484 -27.91 -10.45 -22.40
N THR A 485 -27.49 -10.71 -23.64
CA THR A 485 -27.77 -11.97 -24.36
C THR A 485 -26.54 -12.66 -24.93
N THR A 486 -26.57 -13.99 -24.85
CA THR A 486 -25.60 -14.89 -25.51
C THR A 486 -26.27 -16.19 -25.92
N SER A 487 -25.84 -16.78 -27.03
CA SER A 487 -26.35 -18.05 -27.54
C SER A 487 -25.23 -19.03 -27.90
N PHE A 488 -25.52 -20.31 -27.75
CA PHE A 488 -24.63 -21.43 -27.99
C PHE A 488 -25.29 -22.33 -29.03
N THR A 489 -24.71 -22.40 -30.23
CA THR A 489 -25.14 -23.33 -31.28
C THR A 489 -24.28 -24.59 -31.23
N ILE A 490 -24.94 -25.74 -31.19
CA ILE A 490 -24.30 -27.05 -31.11
C ILE A 490 -24.18 -27.66 -32.51
N ASP A 491 -23.00 -28.21 -32.81
CA ASP A 491 -22.74 -29.05 -33.98
C ASP A 491 -22.10 -30.36 -33.50
N GLY A 492 -22.48 -31.50 -34.08
CA GLY A 492 -22.30 -32.84 -33.49
C GLY A 492 -23.55 -33.33 -32.74
N SER A 493 -23.46 -34.45 -32.02
CA SER A 493 -24.60 -35.00 -31.26
C SER A 493 -24.17 -35.86 -30.07
N GLY A 494 -24.87 -35.73 -28.95
CA GLY A 494 -24.73 -36.61 -27.79
C GLY A 494 -25.18 -35.97 -26.47
N ALA A 495 -25.20 -36.80 -25.42
CA ALA A 495 -25.53 -36.38 -24.07
C ALA A 495 -24.44 -35.49 -23.47
N VAL A 496 -24.78 -34.23 -23.14
CA VAL A 496 -23.88 -33.27 -22.49
C VAL A 496 -24.58 -32.61 -21.30
N ASP A 497 -23.82 -32.34 -20.25
CA ASP A 497 -24.25 -31.55 -19.10
C ASP A 497 -23.59 -30.16 -19.16
N PHE A 498 -24.30 -29.17 -19.71
CA PHE A 498 -23.82 -27.79 -19.74
C PHE A 498 -23.99 -27.14 -18.36
N ARG A 499 -22.92 -26.49 -17.90
CA ARG A 499 -22.86 -25.69 -16.67
C ARG A 499 -22.52 -24.27 -17.07
N PHE A 500 -23.51 -23.38 -17.05
CA PHE A 500 -23.34 -21.96 -17.36
C PHE A 500 -23.15 -21.17 -16.05
N ARG A 501 -22.01 -20.51 -15.83
CA ARG A 501 -21.76 -19.76 -14.57
C ARG A 501 -22.85 -18.71 -14.36
N ILE A 502 -23.41 -18.62 -13.15
CA ILE A 502 -24.39 -17.60 -12.78
C ILE A 502 -23.61 -16.41 -12.17
N PRO A 503 -23.34 -15.32 -12.90
CA PRO A 503 -22.36 -14.34 -12.42
C PRO A 503 -22.83 -13.57 -11.18
N ASP A 504 -21.87 -13.10 -10.38
CA ASP A 504 -22.08 -12.17 -9.26
C ASP A 504 -22.74 -10.85 -9.70
N TRP A 505 -22.34 -10.33 -10.87
CA TRP A 505 -22.72 -9.03 -11.38
C TRP A 505 -24.15 -8.94 -11.91
N LYS A 506 -24.83 -10.06 -12.16
CA LYS A 506 -26.22 -10.05 -12.70
C LYS A 506 -27.15 -9.18 -11.85
N ALA A 507 -28.03 -8.44 -12.52
CA ALA A 507 -29.01 -7.54 -11.91
C ALA A 507 -30.37 -8.20 -11.65
N GLY A 508 -30.59 -9.40 -12.17
CA GLY A 508 -31.84 -10.14 -12.03
C GLY A 508 -31.67 -11.64 -12.26
N ASN A 509 -32.79 -12.34 -12.43
CA ASN A 509 -32.77 -13.77 -12.72
C ASN A 509 -32.21 -14.02 -14.11
N MET A 510 -31.16 -14.83 -14.20
CA MET A 510 -30.73 -15.41 -15.46
C MET A 510 -31.84 -16.32 -16.00
N THR A 511 -32.10 -16.28 -17.30
CA THR A 511 -33.07 -17.18 -17.94
C THR A 511 -32.43 -17.91 -19.11
N ILE A 512 -32.89 -19.14 -19.35
CA ILE A 512 -32.38 -20.02 -20.39
C ILE A 512 -33.52 -20.47 -21.29
N LYS A 513 -33.26 -20.57 -22.60
CA LYS A 513 -34.07 -21.30 -23.56
C LYS A 513 -33.25 -22.39 -24.24
N VAL A 514 -33.91 -23.45 -24.66
CA VAL A 514 -33.37 -24.47 -25.55
C VAL A 514 -34.33 -24.59 -26.73
N ASP A 515 -33.83 -24.40 -27.95
CA ASP A 515 -34.62 -24.36 -29.20
C ASP A 515 -35.81 -23.37 -29.14
N GLY A 516 -35.61 -22.23 -28.47
CA GLY A 516 -36.61 -21.18 -28.28
C GLY A 516 -37.59 -21.41 -27.10
N GLU A 517 -37.69 -22.64 -26.60
CA GLU A 517 -38.54 -22.99 -25.46
C GLU A 517 -37.87 -22.73 -24.12
N LYS A 518 -38.63 -22.22 -23.13
CA LYS A 518 -38.09 -21.85 -21.82
C LYS A 518 -37.61 -23.06 -21.04
N TYR A 519 -36.32 -23.10 -20.71
CA TYR A 519 -35.71 -24.16 -19.90
C TYR A 519 -35.65 -23.78 -18.42
N SER A 520 -36.01 -24.72 -17.54
CA SER A 520 -35.92 -24.54 -16.07
C SER A 520 -34.69 -25.28 -15.54
N TYR A 521 -33.61 -24.55 -15.28
CA TYR A 521 -32.35 -25.12 -14.82
C TYR A 521 -32.32 -25.34 -13.30
N LYS A 522 -31.39 -26.18 -12.84
CA LYS A 522 -30.99 -26.26 -11.43
C LYS A 522 -29.71 -25.45 -11.23
N THR A 523 -29.57 -24.79 -10.09
CA THR A 523 -28.27 -24.24 -9.67
C THR A 523 -27.47 -25.32 -8.97
N VAL A 524 -26.22 -25.51 -9.38
CA VAL A 524 -25.26 -26.44 -8.78
C VAL A 524 -23.90 -25.74 -8.79
N ASP A 525 -23.29 -25.55 -7.63
CA ASP A 525 -21.95 -24.97 -7.43
C ASP A 525 -21.73 -23.60 -8.11
N GLY A 526 -22.79 -22.78 -8.16
CA GLY A 526 -22.78 -21.47 -8.83
C GLY A 526 -23.10 -21.51 -10.34
N TYR A 527 -23.36 -22.68 -10.91
CA TYR A 527 -23.67 -22.87 -12.33
C TYR A 527 -25.14 -23.27 -12.56
N ALA A 528 -25.74 -22.73 -13.62
CA ALA A 528 -27.01 -23.19 -14.15
C ALA A 528 -26.82 -24.46 -14.99
N GLN A 529 -27.44 -25.55 -14.56
CA GLN A 529 -27.35 -26.86 -15.19
C GLN A 529 -28.39 -27.03 -16.31
N VAL A 530 -27.92 -27.32 -17.53
CA VAL A 530 -28.73 -27.71 -18.68
C VAL A 530 -28.23 -29.06 -19.20
N THR A 531 -29.01 -30.11 -18.97
CA THR A 531 -28.64 -31.49 -19.33
C THR A 531 -29.56 -31.98 -20.44
N GLY A 532 -29.00 -32.54 -21.51
CA GLY A 532 -29.78 -33.03 -22.65
C GLY A 532 -28.96 -33.94 -23.55
N ASP A 533 -29.66 -34.67 -24.42
CA ASP A 533 -29.09 -35.34 -25.59
C ASP A 533 -29.26 -34.40 -26.77
N PHE A 534 -28.18 -33.67 -27.10
CA PHE A 534 -28.20 -32.59 -28.08
C PHE A 534 -27.87 -33.11 -29.48
N LYS A 535 -28.35 -32.44 -30.51
CA LYS A 535 -28.10 -32.72 -31.93
C LYS A 535 -27.60 -31.47 -32.66
N SER A 536 -27.07 -31.66 -33.85
CA SER A 536 -26.53 -30.56 -34.66
C SER A 536 -27.66 -29.60 -35.07
N GLY A 537 -27.46 -28.33 -34.78
CA GLY A 537 -28.44 -27.25 -34.99
C GLY A 537 -29.16 -26.79 -33.72
N ASP A 538 -29.05 -27.52 -32.60
CA ASP A 538 -29.68 -27.10 -31.34
C ASP A 538 -29.07 -25.78 -30.83
N VAL A 539 -29.91 -24.94 -30.22
CA VAL A 539 -29.51 -23.63 -29.71
C VAL A 539 -29.91 -23.46 -28.25
N ILE A 540 -28.93 -23.19 -27.39
CA ILE A 540 -29.15 -22.74 -26.01
C ILE A 540 -28.99 -21.22 -25.97
N GLU A 541 -30.03 -20.49 -25.57
CA GLU A 541 -29.99 -19.03 -25.42
C GLU A 541 -30.03 -18.65 -23.95
N LEU A 542 -29.18 -17.72 -23.53
CA LEU A 542 -29.14 -17.15 -22.19
C LEU A 542 -29.49 -15.66 -22.24
N THR A 543 -30.26 -15.21 -21.24
CA THR A 543 -30.43 -13.80 -20.91
C THR A 543 -29.94 -13.56 -19.49
N ILE A 544 -28.94 -12.70 -19.30
CA ILE A 544 -28.26 -12.40 -18.04
C ILE A 544 -28.42 -10.89 -17.75
N PRO A 545 -29.47 -10.45 -17.03
CA PRO A 545 -29.79 -9.03 -16.91
C PRO A 545 -28.63 -8.20 -16.35
N GLU A 546 -28.32 -7.09 -17.02
CA GLU A 546 -27.27 -6.14 -16.64
C GLU A 546 -27.85 -4.82 -16.11
N ALA A 547 -27.21 -4.27 -15.07
CA ALA A 547 -27.50 -2.95 -14.53
C ALA A 547 -26.20 -2.32 -14.01
N VAL A 548 -26.22 -1.01 -13.80
CA VAL A 548 -25.15 -0.33 -13.05
C VAL A 548 -25.20 -0.78 -11.60
N LYS A 549 -24.05 -1.18 -11.05
CA LYS A 549 -23.84 -1.41 -9.62
C LYS A 549 -22.73 -0.47 -9.12
N ALA A 550 -22.95 0.16 -7.98
CA ALA A 550 -22.00 1.02 -7.29
C ALA A 550 -21.24 0.23 -6.21
N TYR A 551 -19.94 0.45 -6.09
CA TYR A 551 -19.05 -0.24 -5.15
C TYR A 551 -18.22 0.80 -4.39
N SER A 552 -18.38 0.84 -3.07
CA SER A 552 -17.64 1.75 -2.19
C SER A 552 -16.23 1.22 -1.88
N LEU A 553 -15.28 2.12 -1.62
CA LEU A 553 -14.00 1.73 -1.00
C LEU A 553 -14.16 1.51 0.51
N PRO A 554 -13.48 0.50 1.09
CA PRO A 554 -13.67 0.08 2.49
C PRO A 554 -13.28 1.16 3.51
N ASP A 555 -12.19 1.90 3.29
CA ASP A 555 -11.75 2.99 4.16
C ASP A 555 -12.54 4.29 3.97
N LYS A 556 -13.45 4.37 2.98
CA LYS A 556 -14.26 5.56 2.72
C LYS A 556 -15.54 5.25 1.95
N ASN A 557 -16.61 5.00 2.69
CA ASN A 557 -17.95 4.64 2.18
C ASN A 557 -18.69 5.75 1.38
N THR A 558 -18.07 6.90 1.13
CA THR A 558 -18.53 7.94 0.21
C THR A 558 -17.83 7.91 -1.16
N VAL A 559 -16.74 7.15 -1.31
CA VAL A 559 -16.02 6.99 -2.58
C VAL A 559 -16.48 5.75 -3.31
N TYR A 560 -17.04 5.93 -4.51
CA TYR A 560 -17.63 4.87 -5.33
C TYR A 560 -16.96 4.73 -6.70
N GLY A 561 -16.80 3.48 -7.14
CA GLY A 561 -16.63 3.10 -8.53
C GLY A 561 -17.83 2.30 -9.03
N PHE A 562 -17.97 2.14 -10.35
CA PHE A 562 -19.15 1.53 -10.96
C PHE A 562 -18.79 0.36 -11.88
N LYS A 563 -19.64 -0.68 -11.91
CA LYS A 563 -19.64 -1.71 -12.96
C LYS A 563 -20.99 -1.73 -13.69
N TYR A 564 -20.96 -2.10 -14.97
CA TYR A 564 -22.13 -2.52 -15.73
C TYR A 564 -21.86 -3.92 -16.27
N GLY A 565 -22.61 -4.92 -15.78
CA GLY A 565 -22.28 -6.32 -16.02
C GLY A 565 -20.85 -6.66 -15.56
N PRO A 566 -20.03 -7.36 -16.37
CA PRO A 566 -18.66 -7.72 -16.00
C PRO A 566 -17.67 -6.54 -16.04
N VAL A 567 -18.02 -5.40 -16.65
CA VAL A 567 -17.05 -4.31 -16.94
C VAL A 567 -17.14 -3.15 -15.94
N VAL A 568 -15.98 -2.73 -15.45
CA VAL A 568 -15.78 -1.48 -14.70
C VAL A 568 -15.94 -0.30 -15.64
N LEU A 569 -16.60 0.74 -15.16
CA LEU A 569 -16.79 2.00 -15.87
C LEU A 569 -15.78 3.04 -15.35
N SER A 570 -15.22 3.84 -16.27
CA SER A 570 -14.39 5.01 -15.93
C SER A 570 -14.85 6.24 -16.70
N ALA A 571 -14.86 7.39 -16.03
CA ALA A 571 -15.22 8.67 -16.61
C ALA A 571 -14.13 9.20 -17.57
N GLU A 572 -14.56 9.82 -18.67
CA GLU A 572 -13.70 10.44 -19.68
C GLU A 572 -13.24 11.84 -19.24
N LEU A 573 -11.92 12.06 -19.02
CA LEU A 573 -11.37 13.32 -18.49
C LEU A 573 -10.47 14.10 -19.46
N GLY A 574 -10.48 13.74 -20.75
CA GLY A 574 -9.76 14.46 -21.80
C GLY A 574 -8.25 14.18 -21.89
N LYS A 575 -7.56 14.94 -22.76
CA LYS A 575 -6.17 14.69 -23.17
C LYS A 575 -5.16 15.77 -22.75
N GLN A 576 -5.54 16.64 -21.81
CA GLN A 576 -4.76 17.81 -21.39
C GLN A 576 -3.46 17.38 -20.66
N ASN A 577 -2.32 17.94 -21.07
CA ASN A 577 -1.02 17.76 -20.41
C ASN A 577 -0.68 16.30 -20.03
N MET A 578 -0.83 15.33 -20.94
CA MET A 578 -0.50 13.92 -20.68
C MET A 578 1.02 13.67 -20.70
N ALA A 579 1.75 14.32 -19.77
CA ALA A 579 3.18 14.16 -19.59
C ALA A 579 3.53 12.88 -18.80
N THR A 580 4.60 12.20 -19.21
CA THR A 580 5.13 11.01 -18.52
C THR A 580 6.36 11.34 -17.68
N GLY A 581 6.65 10.49 -16.70
CA GLY A 581 7.89 10.44 -15.93
C GLY A 581 8.44 9.02 -15.85
N SER A 582 9.50 8.82 -15.08
CA SER A 582 10.13 7.53 -14.81
C SER A 582 10.20 7.30 -13.30
N THR A 583 10.26 6.04 -12.88
CA THR A 583 10.48 5.65 -11.48
C THR A 583 11.12 4.26 -11.35
N GLY A 584 11.83 4.04 -10.24
CA GLY A 584 12.65 2.86 -10.00
C GLY A 584 13.59 2.57 -11.17
N MET A 585 13.74 1.28 -11.51
CA MET A 585 14.48 0.86 -12.70
C MET A 585 13.70 1.16 -13.99
N TRP A 586 13.56 2.44 -14.35
CA TRP A 586 13.07 2.90 -15.66
C TRP A 586 11.63 2.47 -16.01
N VAL A 587 10.73 2.41 -15.03
CA VAL A 587 9.30 2.18 -15.27
C VAL A 587 8.63 3.53 -15.63
N THR A 588 7.99 3.60 -16.79
CA THR A 588 7.35 4.85 -17.25
C THR A 588 5.96 5.02 -16.61
N ILE A 589 5.72 6.18 -16.02
CA ILE A 589 4.50 6.51 -15.27
C ILE A 589 3.85 7.81 -15.77
N PRO A 590 2.54 8.03 -15.58
CA PRO A 590 1.91 9.32 -15.88
C PRO A 590 2.27 10.32 -14.78
N LYS A 591 2.83 11.48 -15.16
CA LYS A 591 3.42 12.45 -14.21
C LYS A 591 2.37 13.27 -13.47
N ASP A 592 1.58 14.05 -14.21
CA ASP A 592 0.69 15.06 -13.62
C ASP A 592 -0.75 14.54 -13.48
N LYS A 593 -1.38 14.79 -12.32
CA LYS A 593 -2.82 14.61 -12.09
C LYS A 593 -3.59 15.80 -12.68
N VAL A 594 -4.64 15.55 -13.47
CA VAL A 594 -5.57 16.60 -13.94
C VAL A 594 -7.00 16.15 -13.73
N THR A 595 -7.68 16.78 -12.77
CA THR A 595 -9.13 16.65 -12.55
C THR A 595 -9.68 17.98 -11.99
N PRO A 596 -10.90 18.42 -12.35
CA PRO A 596 -11.53 19.60 -11.75
C PRO A 596 -11.80 19.44 -10.24
N SER A 597 -12.22 18.25 -9.83
CA SER A 597 -12.49 17.81 -8.46
C SER A 597 -12.56 16.27 -8.45
N GLU A 598 -12.42 15.62 -7.29
CA GLU A 598 -12.91 14.24 -7.10
C GLU A 598 -14.21 14.19 -6.29
N ASN A 599 -14.59 15.31 -5.67
CA ASN A 599 -15.80 15.45 -4.88
C ASN A 599 -16.95 15.88 -5.79
N ILE A 600 -17.98 15.03 -5.89
CA ILE A 600 -19.22 15.22 -6.64
C ILE A 600 -20.35 15.51 -5.66
N ARG A 601 -21.11 16.58 -5.87
CA ARG A 601 -22.29 16.90 -5.06
C ARG A 601 -23.57 16.49 -5.75
N ILE A 602 -24.39 15.73 -5.03
CA ILE A 602 -25.75 15.39 -5.43
C ILE A 602 -26.58 16.68 -5.41
N SER A 603 -27.29 16.98 -6.49
CA SER A 603 -28.01 18.25 -6.66
C SER A 603 -29.30 18.35 -5.83
N ASP A 604 -29.87 17.24 -5.39
CA ASP A 604 -31.06 17.22 -4.53
C ASP A 604 -30.67 17.24 -3.05
N ASN A 605 -31.08 18.30 -2.36
CA ASN A 605 -30.86 18.53 -0.93
C ASN A 605 -31.57 17.53 0.00
N SER A 606 -32.52 16.74 -0.51
CA SER A 606 -33.21 15.69 0.26
C SER A 606 -32.60 14.29 0.09
N THR A 607 -31.78 14.08 -0.94
CA THR A 607 -31.20 12.77 -1.27
C THR A 607 -29.89 12.52 -0.53
N THR A 608 -29.79 11.35 0.13
CA THR A 608 -28.53 10.90 0.75
C THR A 608 -27.64 10.19 -0.27
N VAL A 609 -26.33 10.14 -0.01
CA VAL A 609 -25.39 9.37 -0.86
C VAL A 609 -25.82 7.91 -1.00
N ASN A 610 -26.26 7.27 0.09
CA ASN A 610 -26.73 5.87 0.06
C ASN A 610 -28.00 5.69 -0.79
N THR A 611 -28.93 6.65 -0.74
CA THR A 611 -30.12 6.66 -1.62
C THR A 611 -29.71 6.79 -3.08
N PHE A 612 -28.89 7.80 -3.40
CA PHE A 612 -28.38 8.03 -4.77
C PHE A 612 -27.62 6.82 -5.35
N MET A 613 -26.89 6.08 -4.52
CA MET A 613 -26.19 4.84 -4.93
C MET A 613 -27.12 3.63 -5.06
N THR A 614 -28.22 3.58 -4.30
CA THR A 614 -29.28 2.57 -4.47
C THR A 614 -29.99 2.80 -5.80
N ASP A 615 -30.30 4.06 -6.11
CA ASP A 615 -31.04 4.49 -7.30
C ASP A 615 -30.09 4.85 -8.48
N ILE A 616 -28.84 4.37 -8.46
CA ILE A 616 -27.78 4.78 -9.40
C ILE A 616 -28.12 4.55 -10.88
N ASN A 617 -29.03 3.63 -11.19
CA ASN A 617 -29.46 3.36 -12.57
C ASN A 617 -30.33 4.50 -13.16
N ASP A 618 -30.98 5.30 -12.30
CA ASP A 618 -31.72 6.50 -12.71
C ASP A 618 -30.79 7.70 -12.94
N HIS A 619 -29.56 7.62 -12.41
CA HIS A 619 -28.59 8.72 -12.42
C HIS A 619 -27.42 8.51 -13.38
N LEU A 620 -26.92 7.29 -13.56
CA LEU A 620 -25.84 6.91 -14.48
C LEU A 620 -26.45 6.28 -15.75
N VAL A 621 -27.12 7.11 -16.54
CA VAL A 621 -28.03 6.68 -17.62
C VAL A 621 -27.26 6.28 -18.88
N ARG A 622 -27.50 5.06 -19.38
CA ARG A 622 -26.89 4.53 -20.60
C ARG A 622 -27.41 5.23 -21.87
N ASP A 623 -26.51 5.59 -22.78
CA ASP A 623 -26.83 5.93 -24.17
C ASP A 623 -27.34 4.69 -24.92
N GLY A 624 -28.56 4.74 -25.45
CA GLY A 624 -29.18 3.63 -26.17
C GLY A 624 -28.44 3.17 -27.43
N SER A 625 -27.45 3.92 -27.92
CA SER A 625 -26.63 3.59 -29.09
C SER A 625 -25.22 3.09 -28.78
N SER A 626 -24.76 3.15 -27.51
CA SER A 626 -23.37 2.83 -27.17
C SER A 626 -23.21 2.26 -25.74
N LEU A 627 -21.98 1.94 -25.35
CA LEU A 627 -21.60 1.68 -23.96
C LEU A 627 -21.04 2.94 -23.30
N LYS A 628 -21.82 4.02 -23.35
CA LYS A 628 -21.55 5.25 -22.62
C LYS A 628 -22.68 5.53 -21.65
N PHE A 629 -22.34 6.07 -20.49
CA PHE A 629 -23.27 6.36 -19.41
C PHE A 629 -23.08 7.81 -18.95
N LYS A 630 -24.13 8.62 -19.00
CA LYS A 630 -24.12 10.02 -18.58
C LYS A 630 -24.49 10.09 -17.10
N LEU A 631 -23.62 10.66 -16.27
CA LEU A 631 -23.98 10.97 -14.88
C LEU A 631 -24.88 12.20 -14.85
N THR A 632 -25.96 12.13 -14.06
CA THR A 632 -26.99 13.17 -13.94
C THR A 632 -27.37 13.36 -12.47
N GLY A 633 -28.06 14.46 -12.15
CA GLY A 633 -28.44 14.77 -10.76
C GLY A 633 -27.26 15.18 -9.87
N THR A 634 -26.14 15.62 -10.45
CA THR A 634 -24.95 16.09 -9.74
C THR A 634 -24.42 17.41 -10.31
N ASP A 635 -23.50 18.06 -9.59
CA ASP A 635 -22.77 19.25 -10.05
C ASP A 635 -21.68 18.96 -11.10
N HIS A 636 -21.45 17.70 -11.46
CA HIS A 636 -20.49 17.27 -12.46
C HIS A 636 -21.15 16.77 -13.75
N ASP A 637 -20.65 17.23 -14.90
CA ASP A 637 -20.93 16.59 -16.19
C ASP A 637 -19.85 15.55 -16.51
N LEU A 638 -20.14 14.28 -16.25
CA LEU A 638 -19.27 13.15 -16.55
C LEU A 638 -19.96 12.15 -17.47
N THR A 639 -19.17 11.62 -18.41
CA THR A 639 -19.56 10.47 -19.24
C THR A 639 -18.61 9.32 -18.95
N PHE A 640 -19.17 8.17 -18.60
CA PHE A 640 -18.46 6.95 -18.25
C PHE A 640 -18.52 5.94 -19.39
N SER A 641 -17.46 5.14 -19.58
CA SER A 641 -17.39 4.04 -20.55
C SER A 641 -16.59 2.86 -19.97
N PRO A 642 -16.69 1.64 -20.55
CA PRO A 642 -15.92 0.48 -20.10
C PRO A 642 -14.41 0.75 -20.03
N HIS A 643 -13.81 0.52 -18.88
CA HIS A 643 -12.45 0.96 -18.58
C HIS A 643 -11.38 0.37 -19.51
N TYR A 644 -11.60 -0.84 -20.02
CA TYR A 644 -10.70 -1.46 -21.01
C TYR A 644 -10.71 -0.76 -22.38
N GLN A 645 -11.81 -0.07 -22.73
CA GLN A 645 -11.88 0.76 -23.93
C GLN A 645 -11.22 2.14 -23.74
N GLN A 646 -10.86 2.50 -22.50
CA GLN A 646 -10.24 3.78 -22.20
C GLN A 646 -8.71 3.69 -22.27
N TYR A 647 -8.15 3.99 -23.45
CA TYR A 647 -6.70 3.90 -23.70
C TYR A 647 -6.02 5.19 -24.20
N GLN A 648 -6.76 6.18 -24.71
CA GLN A 648 -6.20 7.39 -25.34
C GLN A 648 -6.26 8.68 -24.48
N GLN A 649 -6.82 8.65 -23.27
CA GLN A 649 -7.12 9.88 -22.51
C GLN A 649 -7.09 9.63 -21.00
N ARG A 650 -7.17 10.71 -20.22
CA ARG A 650 -7.27 10.67 -18.75
C ARG A 650 -8.61 10.07 -18.30
N TYR A 651 -8.62 9.43 -17.14
CA TYR A 651 -9.81 8.75 -16.62
C TYR A 651 -9.98 8.87 -15.11
N GLY A 652 -11.21 8.62 -14.64
CA GLY A 652 -11.52 8.47 -13.21
C GLY A 652 -12.46 7.30 -12.96
N ILE A 653 -12.00 6.31 -12.19
CA ILE A 653 -12.83 5.16 -11.75
C ILE A 653 -13.59 5.52 -10.47
N TYR A 654 -12.87 6.10 -9.50
CA TYR A 654 -13.38 6.38 -8.16
C TYR A 654 -13.68 7.87 -7.96
N TRP A 655 -14.85 8.15 -7.38
CA TRP A 655 -15.38 9.49 -7.16
C TRP A 655 -16.03 9.60 -5.78
N ASN A 656 -15.80 10.71 -5.07
CA ASN A 656 -16.30 10.95 -3.72
C ASN A 656 -17.64 11.68 -3.76
N PHE A 657 -18.73 11.04 -3.37
CA PHE A 657 -20.07 11.61 -3.42
C PHE A 657 -20.46 12.27 -2.10
N GLN A 658 -21.03 13.47 -2.19
CA GLN A 658 -21.48 14.28 -1.06
C GLN A 658 -22.96 14.67 -1.25
N SER A 659 -23.73 14.77 -0.16
CA SER A 659 -25.01 15.48 -0.21
C SER A 659 -24.76 16.98 -0.36
N SER A 660 -25.65 17.72 -1.02
CA SER A 660 -25.57 19.19 -1.07
C SER A 660 -25.78 19.89 0.29
N SER A 661 -26.27 19.16 1.30
CA SER A 661 -26.31 19.58 2.71
C SER A 661 -24.97 19.42 3.43
N THR A 662 -24.01 18.69 2.85
CA THR A 662 -22.64 18.64 3.35
C THR A 662 -22.06 20.05 3.23
N ALA A 663 -21.46 20.56 4.31
CA ALA A 663 -20.81 21.87 4.27
C ALA A 663 -19.83 21.92 3.10
N VAL A 664 -19.82 23.04 2.36
CA VAL A 664 -18.89 23.23 1.24
C VAL A 664 -17.49 22.94 1.72
N ASP A 665 -16.82 21.96 1.08
CA ASP A 665 -15.43 21.61 1.38
C ASP A 665 -14.62 22.89 1.52
N ARG A 666 -13.98 23.03 2.68
CA ARG A 666 -13.09 24.17 2.92
C ARG A 666 -12.02 24.13 1.83
N PRO A 667 -11.69 25.27 1.20
CA PRO A 667 -10.69 25.28 0.13
C PRO A 667 -9.38 24.67 0.64
N ALA A 668 -8.80 23.77 -0.15
CA ALA A 668 -7.57 23.08 0.20
C ALA A 668 -6.51 24.10 0.65
N ARG A 669 -5.85 23.84 1.77
CA ARG A 669 -4.90 24.80 2.36
C ARG A 669 -3.59 24.91 1.60
N SER A 670 -3.20 23.82 0.95
CA SER A 670 -2.11 23.78 -0.01
C SER A 670 -2.46 22.82 -1.15
N LYS A 671 -1.73 22.94 -2.26
CA LYS A 671 -1.51 21.85 -3.19
C LYS A 671 -0.16 21.24 -2.83
N SER A 672 -0.18 19.98 -2.43
CA SER A 672 1.04 19.20 -2.17
C SER A 672 1.21 18.17 -3.28
N THR A 673 2.41 18.11 -3.86
CA THR A 673 2.77 17.13 -4.88
C THR A 673 4.03 16.43 -4.42
N VAL A 674 4.00 15.10 -4.30
CA VAL A 674 5.22 14.30 -4.11
C VAL A 674 6.07 14.50 -5.36
N THR A 675 7.22 15.16 -5.22
CA THR A 675 8.17 15.39 -6.31
C THR A 675 9.05 14.17 -6.52
N ASP A 676 9.32 13.43 -5.44
CA ASP A 676 10.14 12.23 -5.48
C ASP A 676 9.85 11.28 -4.32
N THR A 677 10.20 10.00 -4.50
CA THR A 677 10.10 8.98 -3.46
C THR A 677 11.15 7.88 -3.67
N VAL A 678 11.83 7.50 -2.59
CA VAL A 678 12.75 6.35 -2.54
C VAL A 678 12.29 5.39 -1.46
N GLN A 679 12.50 4.09 -1.68
CA GLN A 679 12.11 3.03 -0.75
C GLN A 679 13.35 2.38 -0.09
N PRO A 680 13.77 2.79 1.13
CA PRO A 680 15.01 2.31 1.72
C PRO A 680 15.04 0.80 1.94
N GLY A 681 16.15 0.18 1.58
CA GLY A 681 16.34 -1.27 1.59
C GLY A 681 15.90 -1.97 0.30
N TYR A 682 15.11 -1.33 -0.56
CA TYR A 682 14.65 -1.91 -1.83
C TYR A 682 15.48 -1.38 -3.02
N GLY A 683 16.51 -2.14 -3.40
CA GLY A 683 17.56 -1.67 -4.31
C GLY A 683 17.07 -1.13 -5.66
N GLN A 684 15.92 -1.57 -6.17
CA GLN A 684 15.27 -1.10 -7.41
C GLN A 684 14.87 0.37 -7.40
N TYR A 685 14.55 0.94 -6.24
CA TYR A 685 14.26 2.38 -6.09
C TYR A 685 15.45 3.15 -5.53
N GLU A 686 16.40 2.50 -4.86
CA GLU A 686 17.57 3.17 -4.29
C GLU A 686 18.70 3.42 -5.30
N ASN A 687 18.88 2.52 -6.27
CA ASN A 687 20.03 2.53 -7.19
C ASN A 687 19.66 2.95 -8.62
N ASP A 688 18.52 3.60 -8.81
CA ASP A 688 18.18 4.23 -10.10
C ASP A 688 19.08 5.46 -10.36
N ASN A 689 19.06 5.99 -11.59
CA ASN A 689 19.95 7.08 -11.98
C ASN A 689 19.59 8.43 -11.34
N LEU A 690 18.35 8.59 -10.86
CA LEU A 690 17.94 9.77 -10.11
C LEU A 690 18.56 9.71 -8.71
N HIS A 691 18.22 8.68 -7.94
CA HIS A 691 18.57 8.51 -6.54
C HIS A 691 20.04 8.18 -6.29
N ASP A 692 20.64 7.29 -7.10
CA ASP A 692 22.06 6.91 -7.10
C ASP A 692 22.63 6.76 -5.68
N MET A 693 22.04 5.82 -4.92
CA MET A 693 22.39 5.61 -3.52
C MET A 693 23.89 5.42 -3.33
N GLN A 694 24.48 6.29 -2.50
CA GLN A 694 25.83 6.10 -1.98
C GLN A 694 25.73 5.49 -0.59
N GLU A 695 26.53 4.46 -0.30
CA GLU A 695 26.49 3.77 0.99
C GLU A 695 27.88 3.41 1.53
N THR A 696 28.00 3.33 2.86
CA THR A 696 29.20 2.86 3.56
C THR A 696 28.79 2.17 4.85
N ASN A 697 29.15 0.89 5.00
CA ASN A 697 28.84 0.05 6.17
C ASN A 697 27.36 0.10 6.60
N THR A 698 26.48 -0.38 5.73
CA THR A 698 25.01 -0.29 5.84
C THR A 698 24.37 -1.68 5.89
N GLN A 699 23.05 -1.71 6.03
CA GLN A 699 22.23 -2.87 5.72
C GLN A 699 20.88 -2.42 5.14
N GLY A 700 20.55 -2.91 3.94
CA GLY A 700 19.16 -2.94 3.46
C GLY A 700 18.48 -4.24 3.87
N VAL A 701 17.18 -4.19 4.12
CA VAL A 701 16.32 -5.34 4.46
C VAL A 701 14.98 -5.20 3.74
N THR A 702 14.47 -6.32 3.21
CA THR A 702 13.20 -6.44 2.48
C THR A 702 12.22 -7.44 3.12
N ASP A 703 12.63 -8.08 4.22
CA ASP A 703 11.80 -9.01 4.98
C ASP A 703 11.18 -8.29 6.19
N ASP A 704 9.85 -8.31 6.26
CA ASP A 704 9.01 -7.61 7.24
C ASP A 704 9.16 -6.06 7.26
N SER A 705 8.51 -5.40 6.28
CA SER A 705 8.73 -4.00 5.83
C SER A 705 10.11 -3.76 5.22
N THR A 706 10.19 -2.89 4.21
CA THR A 706 11.47 -2.44 3.65
C THR A 706 12.13 -1.43 4.59
N TYR A 707 13.44 -1.53 4.80
CA TYR A 707 14.19 -0.50 5.54
C TYR A 707 15.69 -0.54 5.28
N ARG A 708 16.35 0.60 5.55
CA ARG A 708 17.81 0.72 5.61
C ARG A 708 18.28 1.34 6.92
N TYR A 709 19.43 0.88 7.40
CA TYR A 709 20.15 1.51 8.50
C TYR A 709 21.66 1.53 8.24
N ALA A 710 22.35 2.48 8.89
CA ALA A 710 23.80 2.52 8.95
C ALA A 710 24.28 1.68 10.14
N LYS A 711 25.29 0.84 9.95
CA LYS A 711 26.04 0.20 11.05
C LYS A 711 27.01 1.24 11.63
N SER A 712 27.70 0.88 12.73
CA SER A 712 28.71 1.75 13.38
C SER A 712 29.65 2.42 12.38
N GLY A 713 29.78 3.74 12.45
CA GLY A 713 30.62 4.56 11.55
C GLY A 713 30.16 4.61 10.08
N GLY A 714 28.96 4.09 9.76
CA GLY A 714 28.40 4.04 8.42
C GLY A 714 27.47 5.19 8.07
N SER A 715 27.08 5.26 6.79
CA SER A 715 26.09 6.20 6.28
C SER A 715 25.47 5.70 4.96
N PHE A 716 24.33 6.26 4.58
CA PHE A 716 23.77 6.15 3.23
C PHE A 716 23.17 7.48 2.80
N SER A 717 23.13 7.75 1.50
CA SER A 717 22.50 8.95 0.95
C SER A 717 21.84 8.72 -0.38
N TYR A 718 20.79 9.48 -0.67
CA TYR A 718 20.08 9.51 -1.95
C TYR A 718 20.07 10.94 -2.50
N ARG A 719 20.01 11.10 -3.81
CA ARG A 719 19.58 12.36 -4.44
C ARG A 719 18.06 12.34 -4.58
N MET A 720 17.38 13.33 -4.01
CA MET A 720 15.92 13.46 -4.07
C MET A 720 15.56 14.64 -4.97
N ALA A 721 14.70 14.45 -5.96
CA ALA A 721 14.18 15.51 -6.82
C ALA A 721 13.25 16.47 -6.07
N ILE A 722 13.39 17.74 -6.39
CA ILE A 722 12.59 18.84 -5.86
C ILE A 722 11.91 19.60 -7.01
N ASP A 723 10.85 20.33 -6.67
CA ASP A 723 10.32 21.40 -7.52
C ASP A 723 10.83 22.72 -6.96
N LYS A 724 11.73 23.39 -7.68
CA LYS A 724 12.26 24.71 -7.29
C LYS A 724 11.21 25.83 -7.34
N GLU A 725 10.08 25.62 -8.00
CA GLU A 725 8.96 26.57 -8.08
C GLU A 725 7.94 26.37 -6.93
N ALA A 726 8.23 25.45 -5.99
CA ALA A 726 7.44 25.24 -4.78
C ALA A 726 7.72 26.32 -3.72
N ASP A 727 6.68 26.76 -3.02
CA ASP A 727 6.80 27.77 -1.95
C ASP A 727 7.53 27.25 -0.69
N TYR A 728 7.60 25.92 -0.54
CA TYR A 728 8.60 25.20 0.26
C TYR A 728 8.65 23.70 -0.11
N THR A 729 9.74 23.05 0.27
CA THR A 729 9.96 21.61 0.09
C THR A 729 9.90 20.90 1.45
N MET A 730 9.21 19.76 1.52
CA MET A 730 9.06 18.94 2.73
C MET A 730 9.60 17.51 2.50
N LEU A 731 10.56 17.11 3.32
CA LEU A 731 11.10 15.76 3.43
C LEU A 731 10.29 14.98 4.48
N THR A 732 9.71 13.83 4.10
CA THR A 732 9.02 12.93 5.03
C THR A 732 9.81 11.63 5.16
N VAL A 733 10.11 11.22 6.40
CA VAL A 733 10.95 10.06 6.72
C VAL A 733 10.21 9.18 7.72
N LYS A 734 10.12 7.87 7.47
CA LYS A 734 9.45 6.91 8.36
C LYS A 734 10.42 6.20 9.30
N PHE A 735 10.02 6.07 10.56
CA PHE A 735 10.79 5.38 11.60
C PHE A 735 9.91 4.38 12.37
N ARG A 736 10.56 3.39 13.01
CA ARG A 736 9.88 2.42 13.89
C ARG A 736 9.95 2.84 15.35
N LYS A 737 8.85 2.70 16.07
CA LYS A 737 8.78 2.84 17.54
C LYS A 737 9.70 1.84 18.27
N ALA A 738 9.92 0.67 17.67
CA ALA A 738 10.86 -0.34 18.18
C ALA A 738 12.34 0.12 18.15
N ASP A 739 12.68 1.17 17.40
CA ASP A 739 14.02 1.80 17.41
C ASP A 739 14.10 3.01 18.36
N ASN A 740 13.10 3.25 19.23
CA ASN A 740 13.23 4.23 20.31
C ASN A 740 14.50 3.95 21.14
N GLY A 741 15.24 5.00 21.47
CA GLY A 741 16.58 4.91 22.08
C GLY A 741 17.74 4.79 21.10
N LYS A 742 17.50 4.51 19.81
CA LYS A 742 18.53 4.67 18.76
C LYS A 742 18.59 6.11 18.28
N SER A 743 19.76 6.49 17.77
CA SER A 743 19.99 7.84 17.25
C SER A 743 19.94 7.88 15.71
N ILE A 744 19.55 9.02 15.16
CA ILE A 744 19.55 9.28 13.72
C ILE A 744 19.98 10.72 13.43
N ARG A 745 20.74 10.88 12.35
CA ARG A 745 21.25 12.13 11.82
C ARG A 745 20.91 12.23 10.34
N ILE A 746 20.19 13.30 9.97
CA ILE A 746 19.72 13.57 8.62
C ILE A 746 20.35 14.89 8.15
N VAL A 747 21.06 14.83 7.03
CA VAL A 747 21.80 15.96 6.44
C VAL A 747 21.31 16.19 5.02
N VAL A 748 21.07 17.45 4.64
CA VAL A 748 20.80 17.84 3.25
C VAL A 748 21.98 18.66 2.75
N GLY A 749 22.69 18.12 1.76
CA GLY A 749 23.97 18.63 1.30
C GLY A 749 25.00 18.63 2.44
N ASP A 750 25.37 19.81 2.94
CA ASP A 750 26.23 19.98 4.11
C ASP A 750 25.52 20.46 5.40
N THR A 751 24.20 20.67 5.36
CA THR A 751 23.40 21.16 6.50
C THR A 751 22.68 20.01 7.22
N VAL A 752 22.85 19.89 8.54
CA VAL A 752 22.04 18.99 9.38
C VAL A 752 20.61 19.51 9.40
N LEU A 753 19.62 18.73 8.96
CA LEU A 753 18.20 19.06 9.13
C LEU A 753 17.61 18.43 10.41
N TYR A 754 18.09 17.28 10.81
CA TYR A 754 17.65 16.60 12.03
C TYR A 754 18.80 15.80 12.66
N SER A 755 18.87 15.82 13.99
CA SER A 755 19.85 15.08 14.79
C SER A 755 19.22 14.84 16.16
N GLY A 756 19.07 13.58 16.55
CA GLY A 756 18.48 13.23 17.84
C GLY A 756 18.40 11.73 18.09
N THR A 757 17.88 11.39 19.27
CA THR A 757 17.50 10.03 19.67
C THR A 757 15.99 9.89 19.53
N LEU A 758 15.53 8.77 18.95
CA LEU A 758 14.09 8.52 18.78
C LEU A 758 13.43 8.25 20.14
N ASP A 759 12.31 8.93 20.42
CA ASP A 759 11.50 8.71 21.63
C ASP A 759 10.00 8.88 21.34
N TYR A 760 9.50 8.20 20.32
CA TYR A 760 8.10 8.30 19.90
C TYR A 760 7.16 7.67 20.92
N LYS A 761 6.29 8.49 21.52
CA LYS A 761 5.31 8.08 22.53
C LYS A 761 3.95 7.62 21.97
N GLY A 762 3.72 7.80 20.66
CA GLY A 762 2.44 7.44 20.03
C GLY A 762 2.21 5.93 19.96
N THR A 763 1.02 5.53 19.47
CA THR A 763 0.57 4.13 19.44
C THR A 763 0.98 3.37 18.17
N LYS A 764 1.45 4.05 17.12
CA LYS A 764 1.85 3.40 15.86
C LYS A 764 3.22 2.72 15.97
N ASP A 765 3.37 1.56 15.32
CA ASP A 765 4.66 0.86 15.23
C ASP A 765 5.61 1.51 14.22
N VAL A 766 5.07 2.06 13.12
CA VAL A 766 5.78 2.93 12.17
C VAL A 766 5.12 4.31 12.16
N TYR A 767 5.92 5.38 12.18
CA TYR A 767 5.44 6.76 12.20
C TYR A 767 6.25 7.67 11.27
N ASP A 768 5.58 8.70 10.76
CA ASP A 768 6.18 9.70 9.88
C ASP A 768 6.84 10.82 10.71
N VAL A 769 8.01 11.26 10.28
CA VAL A 769 8.65 12.51 10.70
C VAL A 769 8.73 13.42 9.47
N LYS A 770 8.08 14.59 9.55
CA LYS A 770 8.05 15.60 8.49
C LYS A 770 9.04 16.72 8.82
N LEU A 771 9.91 17.04 7.87
CA LEU A 771 10.96 18.05 7.99
C LEU A 771 10.83 19.02 6.82
N ILE A 772 10.61 20.30 7.10
CA ILE A 772 10.67 21.33 6.06
C ILE A 772 12.14 21.62 5.74
N VAL A 773 12.50 21.62 4.46
CA VAL A 773 13.84 21.98 4.00
C VAL A 773 13.90 23.51 3.85
N PRO A 774 14.74 24.23 4.62
CA PRO A 774 14.82 25.69 4.53
C PRO A 774 15.33 26.16 3.16
N GLN A 775 14.79 27.26 2.65
CA GLN A 775 15.11 27.73 1.28
C GLN A 775 16.59 28.03 1.07
N ASP A 776 17.27 28.60 2.07
CA ASP A 776 18.72 28.84 2.03
C ASP A 776 19.55 27.56 1.96
N VAL A 777 19.04 26.45 2.53
CA VAL A 777 19.64 25.12 2.40
C VAL A 777 19.42 24.57 0.99
N ILE A 778 18.25 24.81 0.38
CA ILE A 778 17.96 24.44 -1.01
C ILE A 778 18.88 25.20 -1.97
N ASP A 779 18.85 26.54 -1.93
CA ASP A 779 19.60 27.44 -2.82
C ASP A 779 21.11 27.16 -2.80
N LYS A 780 21.63 26.74 -1.64
CA LYS A 780 23.04 26.39 -1.44
C LYS A 780 23.42 24.99 -1.96
N ASN A 781 22.51 24.02 -1.90
CA ASN A 781 22.85 22.59 -2.08
C ASN A 781 22.19 21.93 -3.30
N VAL A 782 21.24 22.59 -3.96
CA VAL A 782 20.58 22.10 -5.17
C VAL A 782 21.59 21.85 -6.30
N LYS A 783 21.38 20.76 -7.04
CA LYS A 783 22.16 20.41 -8.24
C LYS A 783 21.22 20.03 -9.35
N ALA A 784 21.47 20.54 -10.56
CA ALA A 784 20.83 20.02 -11.77
C ALA A 784 21.55 18.73 -12.20
N ILE A 785 20.79 17.68 -12.47
CA ILE A 785 21.26 16.42 -13.07
C ILE A 785 20.37 16.03 -14.25
N ASN A 786 20.89 15.20 -15.15
CA ASN A 786 20.06 14.45 -16.10
C ASN A 786 20.06 12.98 -15.67
N ALA A 787 18.88 12.43 -15.38
CA ALA A 787 18.67 11.02 -15.11
C ALA A 787 17.68 10.48 -16.14
N ASP A 788 18.09 9.43 -16.86
CA ASP A 788 17.26 8.74 -17.87
C ASP A 788 16.64 9.66 -18.93
N GLY A 789 17.38 10.70 -19.33
CA GLY A 789 16.95 11.69 -20.31
C GLY A 789 16.01 12.77 -19.76
N THR A 790 15.69 12.72 -18.47
CA THR A 790 14.90 13.75 -17.76
C THR A 790 15.82 14.63 -16.91
N ASP A 791 15.65 15.94 -17.01
CA ASP A 791 16.38 16.89 -16.17
C ASP A 791 15.68 17.05 -14.81
N TYR A 792 16.44 16.98 -13.73
CA TYR A 792 15.97 17.12 -12.35
C TYR A 792 16.84 18.13 -11.59
N ASP A 793 16.20 18.98 -10.80
CA ASP A 793 16.85 19.69 -9.70
C ASP A 793 16.77 18.79 -8.46
N VAL A 794 17.91 18.46 -7.84
CA VAL A 794 17.99 17.46 -6.75
C VAL A 794 18.75 17.95 -5.53
N LEU A 795 18.42 17.37 -4.36
CA LEU A 795 19.12 17.54 -3.10
C LEU A 795 19.67 16.20 -2.60
N THR A 796 20.93 16.15 -2.17
CA THR A 796 21.50 14.95 -1.54
C THR A 796 21.07 14.87 -0.07
N VAL A 797 20.28 13.86 0.29
CA VAL A 797 19.84 13.58 1.66
C VAL A 797 20.66 12.41 2.22
N THR A 798 21.35 12.61 3.34
CA THR A 798 22.25 11.62 3.96
C THR A 798 21.78 11.23 5.35
N PHE A 799 21.82 9.93 5.65
CA PHE A 799 21.42 9.29 6.91
C PHE A 799 22.61 8.62 7.58
N SER A 800 22.74 8.80 8.90
CA SER A 800 23.82 8.25 9.75
C SER A 800 23.39 8.21 11.21
N SER A 801 24.16 7.59 12.11
CA SER A 801 23.98 7.79 13.57
C SER A 801 24.64 9.11 14.03
N ASN A 802 24.28 9.60 15.21
CA ASN A 802 24.98 10.72 15.89
C ASN A 802 26.16 10.25 16.75
N ASP A 803 26.30 8.94 16.96
CA ASP A 803 27.39 8.28 17.68
C ASP A 803 27.95 7.10 16.87
N ASP A 804 29.07 6.51 17.31
CA ASP A 804 29.67 5.32 16.67
C ASP A 804 28.88 4.03 16.97
N LYS A 805 27.58 4.03 16.67
CA LYS A 805 26.67 2.89 16.79
C LYS A 805 25.80 2.74 15.54
N GLU A 806 24.93 1.73 15.57
CA GLU A 806 23.87 1.53 14.58
C GLU A 806 22.87 2.71 14.61
N SER A 807 22.50 3.24 13.45
CA SER A 807 21.43 4.23 13.35
C SER A 807 20.05 3.60 13.59
N ALA A 808 19.04 4.44 13.87
CA ALA A 808 17.67 4.00 13.67
C ALA A 808 17.42 3.56 12.20
N LYS A 809 16.45 2.67 11.99
CA LYS A 809 16.04 2.21 10.66
C LYS A 809 15.14 3.24 10.01
N VAL A 810 15.53 3.69 8.82
CA VAL A 810 14.64 4.44 7.93
C VAL A 810 13.81 3.42 7.16
N CYS A 811 12.50 3.48 7.31
CA CYS A 811 11.58 2.43 6.86
C CYS A 811 10.72 2.86 5.67
N ASP A 812 10.14 1.86 5.01
CA ASP A 812 9.17 1.95 3.92
C ASP A 812 9.60 2.96 2.84
N PHE A 813 9.06 4.18 2.85
CA PHE A 813 9.35 5.23 1.87
C PHE A 813 9.82 6.54 2.52
N ILE A 814 10.76 7.20 1.85
CA ILE A 814 11.13 8.60 2.06
C ILE A 814 10.51 9.43 0.93
N TYR A 815 9.71 10.44 1.27
CA TYR A 815 9.07 11.31 0.28
C TYR A 815 9.69 12.69 0.27
N MET A 816 9.93 13.23 -0.93
CA MET A 816 10.14 14.65 -1.14
C MET A 816 8.84 15.26 -1.69
N THR A 817 8.34 16.31 -1.04
CA THR A 817 7.04 16.93 -1.37
C THR A 817 7.21 18.43 -1.64
N ALA A 818 6.84 18.85 -2.84
CA ALA A 818 6.59 20.25 -3.14
C ALA A 818 5.27 20.68 -2.52
N VAL A 819 5.29 21.76 -1.72
CA VAL A 819 4.08 22.31 -1.12
C VAL A 819 3.86 23.73 -1.59
N LYS A 820 2.67 23.97 -2.14
CA LYS A 820 2.16 25.28 -2.59
C LYS A 820 0.96 25.70 -1.74
N PRO A 821 1.15 26.51 -0.69
CA PRO A 821 0.06 27.14 0.04
C PRO A 821 -0.95 27.82 -0.89
N LEU A 822 -2.24 27.74 -0.54
CA LEU A 822 -3.31 28.50 -1.19
C LEU A 822 -3.75 29.70 -0.33
N TYR A 823 -2.84 30.22 0.49
CA TYR A 823 -3.00 31.37 1.38
C TYR A 823 -1.79 32.32 1.28
N GLU A 824 -1.96 33.59 1.62
CA GLU A 824 -0.85 34.55 1.67
C GLU A 824 0.07 34.30 2.87
N ARG A 825 1.37 34.21 2.62
CA ARG A 825 2.42 33.94 3.61
C ARG A 825 3.50 35.02 3.61
N ASP A 826 4.14 35.22 4.75
CA ASP A 826 5.38 36.00 4.90
C ASP A 826 6.42 35.13 5.60
N SER A 827 7.54 34.82 4.92
CA SER A 827 8.61 33.97 5.48
C SER A 827 9.41 34.62 6.61
N SER A 828 9.26 35.94 6.84
CA SER A 828 9.80 36.60 8.03
C SER A 828 8.98 36.35 9.30
N ILE A 829 7.76 35.83 9.14
CA ILE A 829 6.87 35.44 10.23
C ILE A 829 7.02 33.93 10.46
N ALA A 830 7.35 33.52 11.67
CA ALA A 830 7.32 32.12 12.09
C ALA A 830 5.88 31.67 12.35
N TYR A 831 5.13 32.46 13.12
CA TYR A 831 3.71 32.26 13.42
C TYR A 831 2.94 33.58 13.40
N PHE A 832 1.74 33.54 12.81
CA PHE A 832 0.74 34.60 12.91
C PHE A 832 -0.53 34.00 13.52
N VAL A 833 -0.99 34.53 14.65
CA VAL A 833 -2.20 34.08 15.34
C VAL A 833 -3.20 35.23 15.42
N ASP A 834 -4.36 35.09 14.78
CA ASP A 834 -5.50 35.99 14.96
C ASP A 834 -6.37 35.41 16.09
N CYS A 835 -6.28 36.02 17.27
CA CYS A 835 -6.83 35.41 18.48
C CYS A 835 -8.33 35.65 18.55
N GLY A 836 -9.12 34.58 18.61
CA GLY A 836 -10.58 34.64 18.59
C GLY A 836 -11.17 34.93 17.21
N ASP A 837 -10.45 34.56 16.14
CA ASP A 837 -11.01 34.50 14.79
C ASP A 837 -12.16 33.47 14.70
N HIS A 838 -13.24 33.85 14.03
CA HIS A 838 -14.45 33.03 13.85
C HIS A 838 -14.37 32.11 12.64
N ASN A 839 -13.53 32.43 11.66
CA ASN A 839 -13.27 31.56 10.53
C ASN A 839 -11.77 31.51 10.28
N THR A 840 -11.11 30.52 10.89
CA THR A 840 -9.64 30.40 10.87
C THR A 840 -9.02 30.14 9.48
N TYR A 841 -9.87 30.17 8.44
CA TYR A 841 -9.55 30.04 7.02
C TYR A 841 -9.39 31.35 6.27
N THR A 842 -9.80 32.47 6.85
CA THR A 842 -9.74 33.78 6.20
C THR A 842 -8.71 34.68 6.87
N LEU A 843 -7.79 35.24 6.09
CA LEU A 843 -6.92 36.33 6.55
C LEU A 843 -7.63 37.66 6.38
N SER A 844 -7.48 38.56 7.36
CA SER A 844 -7.78 39.98 7.15
C SER A 844 -6.90 40.53 6.01
N GLY A 845 -7.43 41.45 5.20
CA GLY A 845 -6.90 41.75 3.86
C GLY A 845 -5.48 42.35 3.72
N LYS A 846 -4.68 42.41 4.80
CA LYS A 846 -3.24 42.71 4.78
C LYS A 846 -2.38 41.76 5.62
N ASP A 847 -3.00 40.86 6.37
CA ASP A 847 -2.30 39.91 7.22
C ASP A 847 -1.82 38.71 6.41
N LYS A 848 -0.76 38.07 6.91
CA LYS A 848 -0.08 36.96 6.24
C LYS A 848 0.27 35.90 7.27
N LEU A 849 0.03 34.64 6.92
CA LEU A 849 0.38 33.53 7.80
C LEU A 849 1.90 33.35 7.88
N GLY A 850 2.33 32.72 8.98
CA GLY A 850 3.73 32.40 9.21
C GLY A 850 4.19 31.18 8.41
N TYR A 851 5.47 30.88 8.51
CA TYR A 851 6.08 29.71 7.87
C TYR A 851 5.61 28.39 8.48
N TYR A 852 5.21 28.38 9.75
CA TYR A 852 4.84 27.18 10.50
C TYR A 852 3.35 27.01 10.76
N ASN A 853 2.48 27.88 10.22
CA ASN A 853 1.03 27.70 10.32
C ASN A 853 0.23 27.97 9.03
N SER A 854 -0.88 27.25 8.88
CA SER A 854 -1.81 27.32 7.74
C SER A 854 -3.22 27.79 8.12
N VAL A 855 -3.48 27.96 9.41
CA VAL A 855 -4.71 28.52 9.99
C VAL A 855 -4.36 29.69 10.91
N THR A 856 -5.27 30.65 11.06
CA THR A 856 -5.05 31.83 11.94
C THR A 856 -5.20 31.51 13.43
N GLU A 857 -5.92 30.44 13.80
CA GLU A 857 -6.05 29.95 15.18
C GLU A 857 -6.36 28.44 15.20
N GLN A 858 -5.86 27.72 16.20
CA GLN A 858 -6.23 26.32 16.50
C GLN A 858 -5.92 25.93 17.95
N LEU A 859 -6.39 24.76 18.37
CA LEU A 859 -5.92 24.06 19.59
C LEU A 859 -4.47 23.60 19.40
N TYR A 860 -3.72 23.50 20.50
CA TYR A 860 -2.35 23.00 20.48
C TYR A 860 -2.26 21.58 19.89
N GLY A 861 -1.67 21.47 18.72
CA GLY A 861 -1.55 20.23 17.96
C GLY A 861 -0.85 20.44 16.61
N PRO A 862 -0.65 19.38 15.82
CA PRO A 862 0.03 19.47 14.53
C PRO A 862 -0.83 20.24 13.51
N ASP A 863 -0.26 21.27 12.91
CA ASP A 863 -0.83 21.98 11.76
C ASP A 863 -1.00 21.02 10.55
N GLU A 864 -2.16 21.08 9.88
CA GLU A 864 -2.53 20.15 8.79
C GLU A 864 -1.55 20.19 7.60
N VAL A 865 -0.95 21.35 7.33
CA VAL A 865 -0.12 21.60 6.13
C VAL A 865 1.37 21.57 6.45
N THR A 866 1.79 22.17 7.57
CA THR A 866 3.20 22.28 7.94
C THR A 866 3.67 21.14 8.85
N GLY A 867 2.75 20.48 9.57
CA GLY A 867 3.03 19.45 10.56
C GLY A 867 3.60 19.97 11.89
N ALA A 868 3.82 21.28 12.03
CA ALA A 868 4.39 21.86 13.25
C ALA A 868 3.36 21.88 14.39
N GLU A 869 3.75 21.51 15.62
CA GLU A 869 2.85 21.58 16.78
C GLU A 869 2.71 23.03 17.26
N TRP A 870 1.51 23.60 17.16
CA TRP A 870 1.21 24.92 17.70
C TRP A 870 -0.27 25.08 18.05
N GLY A 871 -0.60 26.10 18.83
CA GLY A 871 -1.98 26.51 19.11
C GLY A 871 -2.25 26.80 20.59
N LEU A 872 -3.52 27.03 20.89
CA LEU A 872 -4.06 27.30 22.22
C LEU A 872 -3.90 26.06 23.12
N ILE A 873 -3.23 26.22 24.26
CA ILE A 873 -3.09 25.18 25.29
C ILE A 873 -4.28 25.32 26.24
N ASP A 874 -5.34 24.53 26.01
CA ASP A 874 -6.53 24.47 26.87
C ASP A 874 -7.23 23.11 26.72
N ASP A 875 -8.13 22.78 27.64
CA ASP A 875 -8.96 21.56 27.57
C ASP A 875 -10.11 21.74 26.57
N ALA A 876 -10.18 20.80 25.62
CA ALA A 876 -11.17 20.76 24.53
C ALA A 876 -12.34 19.80 24.80
N THR A 877 -12.39 19.16 25.97
CA THR A 877 -13.46 18.20 26.34
C THR A 877 -14.75 18.87 26.81
N ASP A 878 -14.68 20.06 27.43
CA ASP A 878 -15.84 20.91 27.76
C ASP A 878 -16.23 21.79 26.55
N LYS A 879 -16.75 21.15 25.48
CA LYS A 879 -17.30 21.87 24.34
C LYS A 879 -18.66 22.48 24.69
N TYR A 880 -18.66 23.78 24.96
CA TYR A 880 -19.89 24.56 24.87
C TYR A 880 -20.41 24.53 23.43
N GLU A 881 -21.69 24.23 23.22
CA GLU A 881 -22.36 24.58 21.96
C GLU A 881 -22.38 26.11 21.87
N GLY A 882 -21.41 26.66 21.13
CA GLY A 882 -21.27 28.09 20.94
C GLY A 882 -22.52 28.74 20.35
N SER A 883 -22.48 30.06 20.23
CA SER A 883 -23.52 30.81 19.52
C SER A 883 -23.88 30.11 18.21
N LYS A 884 -25.18 29.90 17.93
CA LYS A 884 -25.68 29.28 16.68
C LYS A 884 -25.26 30.05 15.41
N ASN A 885 -24.59 31.18 15.58
CA ASN A 885 -24.09 32.09 14.55
C ASN A 885 -22.54 32.16 14.52
N SER A 886 -21.80 31.29 15.22
CA SER A 886 -20.33 31.31 15.29
C SER A 886 -19.69 29.93 15.01
N SER A 887 -18.57 29.95 14.30
CA SER A 887 -17.69 28.79 14.04
C SER A 887 -16.32 28.89 14.72
N GLY A 888 -16.14 29.85 15.64
CA GLY A 888 -14.88 30.10 16.32
C GLY A 888 -14.50 29.02 17.34
N LEU A 889 -13.24 29.06 17.82
CA LEU A 889 -12.71 28.07 18.75
C LEU A 889 -13.11 28.39 20.21
N TYR A 890 -14.05 27.62 20.75
CA TYR A 890 -14.47 27.67 22.16
C TYR A 890 -13.86 26.51 22.96
N THR A 891 -13.30 26.80 24.14
CA THR A 891 -12.70 25.81 25.04
C THR A 891 -13.23 25.93 26.48
N ALA A 892 -12.78 25.03 27.36
CA ALA A 892 -13.18 25.01 28.76
C ALA A 892 -12.92 26.36 29.48
N ASN A 893 -11.78 27.00 29.22
CA ASN A 893 -11.32 28.19 29.94
C ASN A 893 -11.23 29.46 29.06
N THR A 894 -11.27 29.38 27.72
CA THR A 894 -11.18 30.56 26.84
C THR A 894 -12.16 30.55 25.66
N TRP A 895 -12.78 31.69 25.37
CA TRP A 895 -13.77 31.86 24.29
C TRP A 895 -13.32 32.95 23.30
N CYS A 896 -13.73 32.84 22.04
CA CYS A 896 -13.61 33.91 21.04
C CYS A 896 -14.76 34.93 21.18
N ASP A 897 -14.56 36.20 20.77
CA ASP A 897 -15.56 37.26 20.92
C ASP A 897 -16.90 36.92 20.24
N GLU A 898 -17.90 36.55 21.04
CA GLU A 898 -19.25 36.19 20.59
C GLU A 898 -19.97 37.31 19.81
N ARG A 899 -19.49 38.56 19.89
CA ARG A 899 -20.09 39.73 19.23
C ARG A 899 -19.51 40.02 17.85
N ASN A 900 -18.41 39.35 17.46
CA ASN A 900 -17.73 39.58 16.19
C ASN A 900 -17.79 38.38 15.23
N THR A 901 -19.00 37.89 14.94
CA THR A 901 -19.25 36.76 14.02
C THR A 901 -19.07 37.11 12.53
N GLY A 902 -18.21 38.08 12.20
CA GLY A 902 -17.97 38.55 10.83
C GLY A 902 -16.66 38.02 10.30
N ASP A 903 -16.68 37.45 9.08
CA ASP A 903 -15.49 36.91 8.42
C ASP A 903 -14.57 38.02 7.88
N GLY A 904 -13.26 37.78 7.83
CA GLY A 904 -12.25 38.69 7.27
C GLY A 904 -12.06 40.02 8.01
N ARG A 905 -12.35 40.06 9.32
CA ARG A 905 -12.12 41.22 10.20
C ARG A 905 -10.63 41.46 10.42
N ASP A 906 -10.24 42.72 10.62
CA ASP A 906 -8.87 43.04 11.05
C ASP A 906 -8.60 42.44 12.44
N LYS A 907 -7.41 41.85 12.63
CA LYS A 907 -6.92 41.25 13.88
C LYS A 907 -7.00 42.13 15.14
N THR A 908 -7.23 43.43 14.99
CA THR A 908 -7.47 44.36 16.12
C THR A 908 -8.93 44.38 16.59
N ALA A 909 -9.85 43.78 15.83
CA ALA A 909 -11.29 43.71 16.12
C ALA A 909 -11.75 42.32 16.62
N SER A 910 -11.01 41.26 16.31
CA SER A 910 -11.10 39.93 16.92
C SER A 910 -10.34 39.89 18.25
N PHE A 911 -10.83 39.11 19.22
CA PHE A 911 -10.07 38.77 20.43
C PHE A 911 -10.53 37.44 21.05
N ARG A 912 -9.60 36.73 21.68
CA ARG A 912 -9.84 35.61 22.59
C ARG A 912 -9.81 36.12 24.03
N TYR A 913 -10.71 35.62 24.87
CA TYR A 913 -10.78 35.99 26.27
C TYR A 913 -10.94 34.81 27.23
N THR A 914 -10.47 35.00 28.46
CA THR A 914 -10.67 34.04 29.55
C THR A 914 -12.12 34.05 30.04
N LYS A 915 -12.74 32.87 30.13
CA LYS A 915 -14.11 32.63 30.62
C LYS A 915 -14.30 33.15 32.05
N ASN A 916 -15.56 33.36 32.45
CA ASN A 916 -15.97 33.85 33.78
C ASN A 916 -15.42 35.25 34.14
N GLN A 917 -15.41 36.18 33.17
CA GLN A 917 -14.87 37.54 33.21
C GLN A 917 -15.42 38.50 34.28
N TYR A 918 -16.30 38.04 35.16
CA TYR A 918 -16.87 38.80 36.30
C TYR A 918 -16.68 38.12 37.66
N GLU A 919 -16.17 36.88 37.70
CA GLU A 919 -15.81 36.18 38.93
C GLU A 919 -14.49 36.73 39.50
N ASN A 920 -14.36 36.72 40.83
CA ASN A 920 -13.17 37.19 41.54
C ASN A 920 -12.41 35.98 42.16
N ASN A 921 -11.14 36.16 42.50
CA ASN A 921 -10.27 35.15 43.14
C ASN A 921 -10.02 33.89 42.27
N ILE A 922 -9.91 34.07 40.96
CA ILE A 922 -9.49 33.03 40.02
C ILE A 922 -8.31 33.57 39.23
N ASP A 923 -7.19 32.86 39.24
CA ASP A 923 -6.00 33.24 38.47
C ASP A 923 -6.31 33.15 36.98
N ARG A 924 -6.24 34.29 36.28
CA ARG A 924 -6.50 34.35 34.84
C ARG A 924 -5.26 33.95 34.08
N HIS A 925 -5.37 32.86 33.35
CA HIS A 925 -4.38 32.43 32.37
C HIS A 925 -5.01 32.15 31.01
N LEU A 926 -4.20 32.39 29.99
CA LEU A 926 -4.41 32.03 28.60
C LEU A 926 -3.02 31.63 28.12
N ASP A 927 -2.88 30.52 27.39
CA ASP A 927 -1.58 29.93 27.08
C ASP A 927 -1.52 29.44 25.63
N TYR A 928 -0.41 29.69 24.95
CA TYR A 928 -0.18 29.30 23.55
C TYR A 928 1.15 28.57 23.41
N GLY A 929 1.16 27.41 22.73
CA GLY A 929 2.36 26.65 22.43
C GLY A 929 2.78 26.77 20.97
N PHE A 930 4.09 26.71 20.71
CA PHE A 930 4.69 26.82 19.38
C PHE A 930 5.92 25.90 19.27
N THR A 931 6.11 25.31 18.09
CA THR A 931 7.33 24.58 17.73
C THR A 931 8.20 25.49 16.89
N LEU A 932 9.39 25.82 17.39
CA LEU A 932 10.32 26.77 16.76
C LEU A 932 11.72 26.19 16.79
N PRO A 933 12.51 26.29 15.71
CA PRO A 933 13.93 26.01 15.76
C PRO A 933 14.63 26.77 16.89
N ASN A 934 15.80 26.30 17.30
CA ASN A 934 16.61 27.05 18.25
C ASN A 934 17.05 28.39 17.63
N GLY A 935 17.06 29.45 18.44
CA GLY A 935 17.26 30.80 17.93
C GLY A 935 16.61 31.90 18.78
N LYS A 936 16.77 33.15 18.33
CA LYS A 936 16.14 34.34 18.89
C LYS A 936 14.96 34.76 18.03
N TYR A 937 13.86 35.09 18.70
CA TYR A 937 12.59 35.47 18.09
C TYR A 937 12.05 36.74 18.75
N SER A 938 11.47 37.64 17.97
CA SER A 938 10.63 38.72 18.49
C SER A 938 9.18 38.24 18.57
N VAL A 939 8.52 38.56 19.68
CA VAL A 939 7.10 38.30 19.90
C VAL A 939 6.38 39.64 19.97
N GLU A 940 5.38 39.83 19.13
CA GLU A 940 4.51 41.01 19.06
C GLU A 940 3.06 40.61 19.39
N MET A 941 2.35 41.43 20.16
CA MET A 941 1.06 41.08 20.76
C MET A 941 0.20 42.32 20.91
N CYS A 942 -1.13 42.18 20.91
CA CYS A 942 -2.04 43.28 21.20
C CYS A 942 -3.19 42.80 22.10
N PHE A 943 -3.66 43.69 22.98
CA PHE A 943 -4.72 43.39 23.95
C PHE A 943 -5.81 44.45 23.89
N SER A 944 -7.01 44.08 24.32
CA SER A 944 -8.19 44.95 24.33
C SER A 944 -8.94 44.88 25.66
N ASN A 945 -9.79 45.88 25.91
CA ASN A 945 -10.62 45.95 27.11
C ASN A 945 -12.08 46.34 26.80
N PRO A 946 -12.80 45.56 25.97
CA PRO A 946 -14.16 45.88 25.54
C PRO A 946 -15.19 45.93 26.68
N TRP A 947 -14.87 45.37 27.86
CA TRP A 947 -15.78 45.24 29.01
C TRP A 947 -15.22 45.82 30.32
N SER A 948 -14.17 46.64 30.27
CA SER A 948 -13.53 47.25 31.45
C SER A 948 -13.10 46.24 32.54
N CYS A 949 -12.62 45.05 32.12
CA CYS A 949 -12.30 43.90 32.98
C CYS A 949 -10.91 43.27 32.74
N SER A 950 -10.12 43.80 31.79
CA SER A 950 -8.75 43.38 31.46
C SER A 950 -7.90 44.63 31.27
N THR A 951 -7.10 45.02 32.26
CA THR A 951 -6.39 46.33 32.27
C THR A 951 -4.87 46.21 32.20
N SER A 952 -4.24 45.20 32.82
CA SER A 952 -2.78 45.06 32.91
C SER A 952 -2.27 43.61 32.78
N PRO A 953 -2.53 42.90 31.67
CA PRO A 953 -1.96 41.56 31.45
C PRO A 953 -0.43 41.62 31.31
N SER A 954 0.22 40.55 31.72
CA SER A 954 1.67 40.33 31.59
C SER A 954 1.93 39.00 30.87
N VAL A 955 3.06 38.90 30.17
CA VAL A 955 3.38 37.77 29.29
C VAL A 955 4.75 37.22 29.61
N TYR A 956 4.80 35.91 29.80
CA TYR A 956 6.00 35.14 30.04
C TYR A 956 6.22 34.15 28.90
N ALA A 957 7.47 33.82 28.60
CA ALA A 957 7.83 32.59 27.93
C ALA A 957 8.09 31.50 28.98
N ASN A 958 7.61 30.28 28.73
CA ASN A 958 7.90 29.08 29.53
C ASN A 958 7.66 29.26 31.04
N TYR A 959 6.50 29.80 31.41
CA TYR A 959 6.13 30.09 32.80
C TYR A 959 6.12 28.82 33.67
N GLY A 960 6.73 28.92 34.85
CA GLY A 960 6.91 27.81 35.79
C GLY A 960 8.05 26.84 35.42
N LYS A 961 8.88 27.13 34.41
CA LYS A 961 10.00 26.29 33.97
C LYS A 961 11.36 26.95 34.21
N ASP A 962 12.42 26.16 34.17
CA ASP A 962 13.81 26.60 34.43
C ASP A 962 14.31 27.68 33.46
N ASP A 963 13.70 27.80 32.28
CA ASP A 963 14.00 28.80 31.25
C ASP A 963 12.95 29.93 31.14
N GLN A 964 12.12 30.11 32.18
CA GLN A 964 11.10 31.18 32.23
C GLN A 964 11.71 32.57 31.95
N LYS A 965 11.05 33.35 31.08
CA LYS A 965 11.43 34.73 30.78
C LYS A 965 10.22 35.66 30.72
N LEU A 966 10.27 36.80 31.40
CA LEU A 966 9.28 37.87 31.22
C LEU A 966 9.48 38.53 29.83
N ILE A 967 8.42 38.56 29.02
CA ILE A 967 8.42 39.10 27.64
C ILE A 967 7.86 40.53 27.63
N ALA A 968 6.75 40.76 28.33
CA ALA A 968 6.14 42.07 28.49
C ALA A 968 5.34 42.12 29.81
N GLU A 969 5.25 43.29 30.44
CA GLU A 969 4.55 43.52 31.69
C GLU A 969 3.64 44.75 31.55
N ASN A 970 2.50 44.76 32.25
CA ASN A 970 1.55 45.88 32.24
C ASN A 970 1.14 46.31 30.80
N CYS A 971 0.84 45.31 29.95
CA CYS A 971 0.55 45.50 28.53
C CYS A 971 -0.68 46.39 28.30
N ALA A 972 -0.61 47.30 27.33
CA ALA A 972 -1.71 48.23 27.04
C ALA A 972 -2.90 47.51 26.38
N THR A 973 -4.11 47.76 26.90
CA THR A 973 -5.34 47.04 26.54
C THR A 973 -6.32 47.87 25.68
N ASN A 974 -5.77 48.67 24.76
CA ASN A 974 -6.53 49.62 23.93
C ASN A 974 -6.78 49.16 22.48
N GLY A 975 -6.53 47.89 22.16
CA GLY A 975 -6.76 47.29 20.83
C GLY A 975 -5.84 47.78 19.72
N SER A 976 -4.85 48.63 20.00
CA SER A 976 -4.00 49.26 18.98
C SER A 976 -2.52 49.37 19.34
N THR A 977 -2.17 49.35 20.63
CA THR A 977 -0.78 49.44 21.10
C THR A 977 -0.13 48.07 21.13
N VAL A 978 0.95 47.91 20.36
CA VAL A 978 1.72 46.66 20.30
C VAL A 978 2.58 46.50 21.56
N SER A 979 2.37 45.40 22.27
CA SER A 979 3.28 44.90 23.30
C SER A 979 4.29 43.96 22.63
N LYS A 980 5.58 44.09 22.92
CA LYS A 980 6.63 43.29 22.27
C LYS A 980 7.79 42.96 23.19
N GLY A 981 8.44 41.83 22.93
CA GLY A 981 9.67 41.39 23.58
C GLY A 981 10.43 40.36 22.75
N GLU A 982 11.57 39.91 23.25
CA GLU A 982 12.41 38.90 22.60
C GLU A 982 12.54 37.64 23.45
N VAL A 983 12.61 36.48 22.81
CA VAL A 983 12.82 35.18 23.46
C VAL A 983 13.91 34.38 22.75
N THR A 984 14.59 33.50 23.49
CA THR A 984 15.57 32.55 22.94
C THR A 984 15.05 31.13 23.14
N VAL A 985 14.84 30.39 22.06
CA VAL A 985 14.38 29.00 22.06
C VAL A 985 15.60 28.08 22.04
N LYS A 986 15.60 27.06 22.90
CA LYS A 986 16.73 26.11 23.07
C LYS A 986 16.36 24.62 22.93
N ASN A 987 15.07 24.30 23.03
CA ASN A 987 14.56 22.92 23.06
C ASN A 987 13.51 22.67 21.96
N GLY A 988 13.56 23.42 20.85
CA GLY A 988 12.58 23.28 19.76
C GLY A 988 11.16 23.80 20.07
N LYS A 989 10.88 24.29 21.28
CA LYS A 989 9.54 24.68 21.75
C LYS A 989 9.53 26.01 22.52
N LEU A 990 8.42 26.72 22.39
CA LEU A 990 8.09 27.96 23.09
C LEU A 990 6.64 27.92 23.57
N GLU A 991 6.41 28.17 24.85
CA GLU A 991 5.09 28.49 25.40
C GLU A 991 5.02 29.97 25.73
N LEU A 992 3.97 30.65 25.26
CA LEU A 992 3.64 32.02 25.63
C LEU A 992 2.49 31.99 26.63
N ASN A 993 2.79 32.44 27.85
CA ASN A 993 1.95 32.31 29.01
C ASN A 993 1.48 33.70 29.46
N PHE A 994 0.18 33.96 29.31
CA PHE A 994 -0.44 35.25 29.60
C PHE A 994 -1.06 35.19 31.00
N ARG A 995 -0.75 36.15 31.87
CA ARG A 995 -1.21 36.18 33.27
C ARG A 995 -1.78 37.56 33.61
N SER A 996 -2.83 37.60 34.41
CA SER A 996 -3.41 38.86 34.91
C SER A 996 -4.05 38.68 36.28
N ALA A 997 -3.95 39.70 37.12
CA ALA A 997 -4.71 39.82 38.36
C ALA A 997 -6.10 40.45 38.16
N ASP A 998 -6.41 40.90 36.93
CA ASP A 998 -7.72 41.42 36.54
C ASP A 998 -8.73 40.29 36.32
N LYS A 999 -10.00 40.66 36.13
CA LYS A 999 -11.10 39.70 35.99
C LYS A 999 -11.08 38.93 34.67
N ALA A 1000 -10.36 39.41 33.65
CA ALA A 1000 -10.12 38.70 32.40
C ALA A 1000 -8.78 39.09 31.76
N ILE A 1001 -8.38 38.32 30.75
CA ILE A 1001 -7.42 38.71 29.70
C ILE A 1001 -8.21 38.73 28.39
N ASN A 1002 -8.06 39.77 27.55
CA ASN A 1002 -8.52 39.75 26.16
C ASN A 1002 -7.33 39.98 25.21
N LEU A 1003 -6.95 38.95 24.45
CA LEU A 1003 -5.83 38.92 23.52
C LEU A 1003 -6.34 39.02 22.09
N ASN A 1004 -5.82 39.97 21.30
CA ASN A 1004 -6.23 40.22 19.92
C ASN A 1004 -5.41 39.41 18.92
N TYR A 1005 -4.08 39.38 19.05
CA TYR A 1005 -3.21 38.60 18.15
C TYR A 1005 -1.84 38.31 18.76
N ILE A 1006 -1.12 37.38 18.13
CA ILE A 1006 0.29 37.07 18.36
C ILE A 1006 1.01 37.06 17.00
N ILE A 1007 2.18 37.70 16.89
CA ILE A 1007 3.08 37.56 15.74
C ILE A 1007 4.46 37.18 16.27
N ILE A 1008 5.03 36.08 15.79
CA ILE A 1008 6.39 35.64 16.10
C ILE A 1008 7.24 35.78 14.85
N ARG A 1009 8.37 36.48 14.92
CA ARG A 1009 9.32 36.67 13.81
C ARG A 1009 10.71 36.17 14.20
N THR A 1010 11.40 35.56 13.25
CA THR A 1010 12.78 35.09 13.42
C THR A 1010 13.74 36.28 13.39
N LEU A 1011 14.55 36.46 14.43
CA LEU A 1011 15.62 37.48 14.47
C LEU A 1011 16.98 36.87 14.12
N GLU A 1012 17.28 35.71 14.72
CA GLU A 1012 18.50 34.95 14.51
C GLU A 1012 18.15 33.48 14.71
N GLN A 1013 18.13 32.67 13.66
CA GLN A 1013 17.99 31.23 13.82
C GLN A 1013 19.37 30.66 14.13
N GLU A 1014 19.51 29.88 15.21
CA GLU A 1014 20.75 29.14 15.42
C GLU A 1014 20.88 28.13 14.28
N PRO A 1015 22.04 28.04 13.60
CA PRO A 1015 22.27 26.95 12.68
C PRO A 1015 22.14 25.64 13.48
N LEU A 1016 21.31 24.73 12.98
CA LEU A 1016 21.11 23.41 13.60
C LEU A 1016 22.46 22.82 13.97
N PRO A 1017 22.62 22.34 15.22
CA PRO A 1017 23.92 22.29 15.88
C PRO A 1017 24.97 21.63 15.01
N LYS A 1018 26.03 22.40 14.70
CA LYS A 1018 27.21 21.84 14.02
C LYS A 1018 27.71 20.69 14.87
N ALA A 1019 27.64 19.48 14.33
CA ALA A 1019 28.26 18.32 14.94
C ALA A 1019 29.73 18.67 15.22
N GLU A 1020 30.12 18.63 16.49
CA GLU A 1020 31.49 18.94 16.88
C GLU A 1020 32.42 17.92 16.22
N ALA A 1021 33.33 18.40 15.37
CA ALA A 1021 34.36 17.55 14.80
C ALA A 1021 35.33 17.17 15.91
N THR A 1022 35.13 15.99 16.53
CA THR A 1022 35.96 15.49 17.61
C THR A 1022 37.36 15.16 17.08
N THR A 1023 38.26 16.12 17.13
CA THR A 1023 39.67 15.90 16.81
C THR A 1023 40.39 15.29 18.02
N THR A 1024 40.80 14.03 17.88
CA THR A 1024 41.48 13.27 18.93
C THR A 1024 42.84 13.87 19.29
N ALA A 1025 42.88 14.67 20.36
CA ALA A 1025 44.12 15.15 20.96
C ALA A 1025 44.49 14.28 22.18
N THR A 1026 45.36 13.29 21.96
CA THR A 1026 45.89 12.42 23.01
C THR A 1026 46.57 13.24 24.12
N THR A 1027 46.04 13.20 25.35
CA THR A 1027 46.75 13.71 26.53
C THR A 1027 46.67 12.69 27.68
N THR A 1028 47.82 12.41 28.27
CA THR A 1028 48.05 11.31 29.22
C THR A 1028 47.37 11.53 30.57
N THR A 1029 46.92 10.43 31.18
CA THR A 1029 46.32 10.34 32.51
C THR A 1029 47.17 10.96 33.62
N THR A 1030 46.55 11.67 34.57
CA THR A 1030 47.01 11.71 35.96
C THR A 1030 45.80 11.73 36.88
N THR A 1031 45.58 10.62 37.59
CA THR A 1031 44.45 10.45 38.51
C THR A 1031 44.79 11.03 39.87
N THR A 1032 44.03 12.03 40.33
CA THR A 1032 44.07 12.48 41.74
C THR A 1032 42.71 12.22 42.37
N THR A 1033 42.69 11.35 43.38
CA THR A 1033 41.48 10.87 44.06
C THR A 1033 40.98 11.88 45.09
N THR A 1034 39.69 12.22 45.05
CA THR A 1034 38.98 12.86 46.17
C THR A 1034 37.62 12.20 46.39
N THR A 1035 37.54 11.32 47.39
CA THR A 1035 36.30 10.87 48.06
C THR A 1035 35.90 11.95 49.09
N THR A 1036 34.68 12.17 49.57
CA THR A 1036 33.38 11.44 49.62
C THR A 1036 32.28 12.55 49.75
N THR A 1037 30.98 12.37 49.52
CA THR A 1037 30.05 11.57 50.35
C THR A 1037 28.65 11.59 49.71
N THR A 1038 28.04 10.42 49.54
CA THR A 1038 26.59 10.28 49.31
C THR A 1038 26.03 9.37 50.38
N THR A 1039 25.06 9.83 51.15
CA THR A 1039 24.39 9.02 52.19
C THR A 1039 23.42 8.04 51.54
N THR A 1040 23.66 6.74 51.72
CA THR A 1040 22.72 5.67 51.37
C THR A 1040 21.67 5.49 52.47
N SER A 1041 20.39 5.69 52.15
CA SER A 1041 19.29 5.05 52.86
C SER A 1041 19.12 3.61 52.35
N GLN A 1042 18.78 2.68 53.24
CA GLN A 1042 18.40 1.33 52.84
C GLN A 1042 16.99 1.34 52.24
N ALA A 1043 16.77 0.62 51.15
CA ALA A 1043 15.44 0.38 50.61
C ALA A 1043 14.57 -0.39 51.63
N PRO A 1044 13.28 -0.06 51.79
CA PRO A 1044 12.39 -0.79 52.68
C PRO A 1044 12.20 -2.23 52.20
N LYS A 1045 12.15 -3.16 53.16
CA LYS A 1045 11.94 -4.59 52.90
C LYS A 1045 10.46 -4.92 53.03
N ALA A 1046 9.93 -5.75 52.13
CA ALA A 1046 8.57 -6.28 52.21
C ALA A 1046 8.33 -6.97 53.56
N ASP A 1047 7.18 -6.69 54.18
CA ASP A 1047 6.74 -7.33 55.43
C ASP A 1047 5.40 -8.06 55.29
N LYS A 1048 4.64 -7.79 54.22
CA LYS A 1048 3.43 -8.52 53.87
C LYS A 1048 3.20 -8.52 52.35
N LEU A 1049 3.73 -9.54 51.68
CA LEU A 1049 3.56 -9.74 50.24
C LEU A 1049 2.06 -9.78 49.87
N GLY A 1050 1.68 -8.97 48.87
CA GLY A 1050 0.31 -8.78 48.38
C GLY A 1050 -0.43 -7.56 48.94
N ASP A 1051 0.03 -6.96 50.05
CA ASP A 1051 -0.57 -5.78 50.70
C ASP A 1051 0.07 -4.49 50.14
N ALA A 1052 -0.34 -4.13 48.92
CA ALA A 1052 0.20 -3.01 48.14
C ALA A 1052 -0.26 -1.65 48.70
N ASN A 1053 -1.45 -1.60 49.31
CA ASN A 1053 -2.02 -0.36 49.86
C ASN A 1053 -1.55 -0.06 51.30
N CYS A 1054 -0.92 -1.05 51.97
CA CYS A 1054 -0.42 -1.02 53.34
C CYS A 1054 -1.50 -0.90 54.44
N ASP A 1055 -2.74 -1.35 54.20
CA ASP A 1055 -3.84 -1.31 55.17
C ASP A 1055 -3.89 -2.52 56.13
N GLY A 1056 -3.14 -3.58 55.84
CA GLY A 1056 -3.05 -4.76 56.67
C GLY A 1056 -3.98 -5.90 56.26
N GLU A 1057 -4.73 -5.79 55.16
CA GLU A 1057 -5.42 -6.90 54.48
C GLU A 1057 -4.69 -7.27 53.16
N ILE A 1058 -5.22 -8.21 52.39
CA ILE A 1058 -4.77 -8.50 51.02
C ILE A 1058 -6.08 -8.71 50.27
N ASP A 1059 -6.46 -7.77 49.41
CA ASP A 1059 -7.76 -7.79 48.74
C ASP A 1059 -7.74 -7.16 47.34
N MET A 1060 -8.92 -6.90 46.76
CA MET A 1060 -9.02 -6.34 45.41
C MET A 1060 -8.56 -4.87 45.33
N SER A 1061 -8.47 -4.16 46.45
CA SER A 1061 -7.98 -2.78 46.49
C SER A 1061 -6.48 -2.68 46.27
N ASP A 1062 -5.69 -3.69 46.66
CA ASP A 1062 -4.26 -3.81 46.34
C ASP A 1062 -4.03 -3.96 44.84
N VAL A 1063 -4.79 -4.87 44.23
CA VAL A 1063 -4.82 -5.08 42.78
C VAL A 1063 -5.18 -3.78 42.05
N VAL A 1064 -6.21 -3.07 42.53
CA VAL A 1064 -6.62 -1.78 41.97
C VAL A 1064 -5.54 -0.72 42.16
N LEU A 1065 -4.87 -0.65 43.32
CA LEU A 1065 -3.81 0.33 43.53
C LEU A 1065 -2.59 0.07 42.64
N ILE A 1066 -2.17 -1.19 42.47
CA ILE A 1066 -1.10 -1.56 41.52
C ILE A 1066 -1.51 -1.11 40.10
N MET A 1067 -2.69 -1.51 39.63
CA MET A 1067 -3.14 -1.16 38.28
C MET A 1067 -3.32 0.35 38.08
N GLN A 1068 -3.75 1.09 39.10
CA GLN A 1068 -3.84 2.55 39.08
C GLN A 1068 -2.47 3.22 39.14
N SER A 1069 -1.50 2.65 39.86
CA SER A 1069 -0.11 3.16 39.89
C SER A 1069 0.57 3.02 38.52
N LEU A 1070 0.24 1.97 37.76
CA LEU A 1070 0.77 1.71 36.41
C LEU A 1070 0.02 2.52 35.34
N ALA A 1071 -1.31 2.63 35.44
CA ALA A 1071 -2.13 3.34 34.46
C ALA A 1071 -2.18 4.87 34.66
N ASN A 1072 -2.06 5.34 35.91
CA ASN A 1072 -2.17 6.74 36.32
C ASN A 1072 -1.02 7.12 37.29
N PRO A 1073 0.26 6.97 36.89
CA PRO A 1073 1.41 7.10 37.81
C PRO A 1073 1.51 8.47 38.49
N ASN A 1074 1.25 9.56 37.77
CA ASN A 1074 1.24 10.93 38.31
C ASN A 1074 0.23 11.14 39.45
N LYS A 1075 -0.72 10.20 39.61
CA LYS A 1075 -1.74 10.22 40.65
C LYS A 1075 -1.51 9.14 41.71
N TYR A 1076 -1.17 7.91 41.32
CA TYR A 1076 -1.15 6.76 42.24
C TYR A 1076 0.19 6.01 42.35
N ALA A 1077 1.23 6.35 41.58
CA ALA A 1077 2.58 5.82 41.79
C ALA A 1077 3.28 6.54 42.95
N LEU A 1078 4.50 6.11 43.33
CA LEU A 1078 5.28 6.73 44.41
C LEU A 1078 5.52 8.23 44.13
N GLY A 1079 5.09 9.07 45.08
CA GLY A 1079 5.12 10.53 44.92
C GLY A 1079 3.96 11.12 44.10
N GLY A 1080 2.97 10.30 43.74
CA GLY A 1080 1.75 10.72 43.05
C GLY A 1080 0.87 11.66 43.88
N SER A 1081 -0.02 12.37 43.18
CA SER A 1081 -0.85 13.45 43.74
C SER A 1081 -2.05 13.01 44.58
N ASP A 1082 -2.41 11.72 44.61
CA ASP A 1082 -3.49 11.21 45.47
C ASP A 1082 -2.98 10.84 46.86
N ALA A 1083 -3.77 11.12 47.90
CA ALA A 1083 -3.42 10.78 49.28
C ALA A 1083 -3.32 9.26 49.54
N LYS A 1084 -3.80 8.43 48.61
CA LYS A 1084 -3.66 6.96 48.61
C LYS A 1084 -2.68 6.43 47.55
N ALA A 1085 -1.77 7.27 47.04
CA ALA A 1085 -0.71 6.81 46.14
C ALA A 1085 0.18 5.73 46.80
N ILE A 1086 0.69 4.80 46.00
CA ILE A 1086 1.48 3.68 46.51
C ILE A 1086 2.77 4.18 47.19
N THR A 1087 3.06 3.64 48.37
CA THR A 1087 4.23 4.04 49.17
C THR A 1087 5.46 3.22 48.80
N GLU A 1088 6.67 3.60 49.24
CA GLU A 1088 7.87 2.76 49.04
C GLU A 1088 7.70 1.37 49.66
N LYS A 1089 6.97 1.29 50.78
CA LYS A 1089 6.58 0.03 51.42
C LYS A 1089 5.55 -0.73 50.59
N GLY A 1090 4.56 -0.03 50.04
CA GLY A 1090 3.55 -0.60 49.15
C GLY A 1090 4.16 -1.21 47.89
N LEU A 1091 5.17 -0.55 47.29
CA LEU A 1091 5.94 -1.11 46.17
C LEU A 1091 6.67 -2.41 46.56
N ALA A 1092 7.29 -2.44 47.75
CA ALA A 1092 7.98 -3.65 48.22
C ALA A 1092 7.01 -4.81 48.53
N ASN A 1093 5.82 -4.52 49.07
CA ASN A 1093 4.79 -5.53 49.32
C ASN A 1093 4.05 -5.96 48.03
N ALA A 1094 3.97 -5.10 47.02
CA ALA A 1094 3.32 -5.37 45.75
C ALA A 1094 4.14 -6.25 44.79
N ASP A 1095 5.47 -6.26 44.89
CA ASP A 1095 6.38 -7.05 44.02
C ASP A 1095 6.33 -8.54 44.42
N VAL A 1096 5.40 -9.28 43.81
CA VAL A 1096 5.07 -10.69 44.10
C VAL A 1096 5.15 -11.63 42.88
N ASP A 1097 5.30 -11.10 41.67
CA ASP A 1097 5.56 -11.88 40.46
C ASP A 1097 7.07 -12.07 40.26
N THR A 1098 7.56 -13.20 40.77
CA THR A 1098 8.98 -13.61 40.69
C THR A 1098 9.53 -13.81 39.27
N SER A 1099 8.70 -13.70 38.22
CA SER A 1099 9.16 -13.71 36.83
C SER A 1099 9.69 -12.34 36.33
N SER A 1100 9.37 -11.26 37.05
CA SER A 1100 9.89 -9.90 36.84
C SER A 1100 10.56 -9.36 38.12
N ALA A 1101 11.10 -8.15 38.05
CA ALA A 1101 11.62 -7.44 39.21
C ALA A 1101 11.03 -6.03 39.23
N GLY A 1102 10.36 -5.67 40.32
CA GLY A 1102 9.60 -4.44 40.45
C GLY A 1102 8.16 -4.59 39.93
N VAL A 1103 7.25 -3.81 40.53
CA VAL A 1103 5.81 -3.91 40.35
C VAL A 1103 5.35 -3.75 38.89
N THR A 1104 4.61 -4.73 38.39
CA THR A 1104 4.00 -4.82 37.06
C THR A 1104 2.51 -5.20 37.14
N ALA A 1105 1.86 -5.38 36.00
CA ALA A 1105 0.51 -5.96 35.94
C ALA A 1105 0.48 -7.48 36.26
N GLY A 1106 1.63 -8.16 36.19
CA GLY A 1106 1.78 -9.56 36.60
C GLY A 1106 1.53 -9.74 38.09
N ASP A 1107 1.99 -8.80 38.91
CA ASP A 1107 1.78 -8.75 40.35
C ASP A 1107 0.32 -8.60 40.73
N ALA A 1108 -0.40 -7.69 40.05
CA ALA A 1108 -1.83 -7.52 40.21
C ALA A 1108 -2.60 -8.82 39.88
N LEU A 1109 -2.21 -9.52 38.81
CA LEU A 1109 -2.76 -10.83 38.46
C LEU A 1109 -2.42 -11.88 39.52
N ARG A 1110 -1.19 -11.88 40.04
CA ARG A 1110 -0.72 -12.83 41.06
C ARG A 1110 -1.51 -12.69 42.37
N ILE A 1111 -1.81 -11.47 42.80
CA ILE A 1111 -2.68 -11.20 43.94
C ILE A 1111 -4.11 -11.69 43.65
N GLN A 1112 -4.65 -11.47 42.45
CA GLN A 1112 -5.95 -12.06 42.07
C GLN A 1112 -5.94 -13.61 42.12
N GLU A 1113 -4.85 -14.27 41.74
CA GLU A 1113 -4.73 -15.73 41.85
C GLU A 1113 -4.75 -16.22 43.29
N TYR A 1114 -4.10 -15.49 44.21
CA TYR A 1114 -4.12 -15.77 45.65
C TYR A 1114 -5.53 -15.59 46.24
N LEU A 1115 -6.22 -14.50 45.90
CA LEU A 1115 -7.60 -14.23 46.32
C LEU A 1115 -8.61 -15.26 45.78
N LEU A 1116 -8.32 -15.86 44.61
CA LEU A 1116 -9.11 -16.94 44.01
C LEU A 1116 -8.69 -18.34 44.49
N HIS A 1117 -7.80 -18.44 45.48
CA HIS A 1117 -7.22 -19.69 46.00
C HIS A 1117 -6.60 -20.61 44.92
N LYS A 1118 -6.11 -20.02 43.82
CA LYS A 1118 -5.31 -20.75 42.81
C LYS A 1118 -3.89 -20.99 43.29
N ILE A 1119 -3.41 -20.16 44.21
CA ILE A 1119 -2.14 -20.28 44.93
C ILE A 1119 -2.36 -20.07 46.43
N ASN A 1120 -1.49 -20.67 47.24
CA ASN A 1120 -1.57 -20.64 48.70
C ASN A 1120 -0.54 -19.68 49.35
N SER A 1121 0.41 -19.15 48.57
CA SER A 1121 1.50 -18.26 48.98
C SER A 1121 2.00 -17.44 47.79
N PHE A 1122 2.69 -16.34 48.08
CA PHE A 1122 3.50 -15.59 47.12
C PHE A 1122 4.98 -16.04 47.09
N GLU A 1123 5.43 -16.73 48.15
CA GLU A 1123 6.66 -17.54 48.17
C GLU A 1123 6.50 -18.85 47.39
#